data_AF-A0A388KR02-F1
#
_entry.id   AF-A0A388KR02-F1
#
_cell.length_a   1.000
_cell.length_b   1.000
_cell.length_c   1.000
_cell.angle_alpha   90.00
_cell.angle_beta   90.00
_cell.angle_gamma   90.00
#
_symmetry.space_group_name_H-M   'P 1'
#
loop_
_entity.id
_entity.type
_entity.pdbx_description
1 polymer ?
#
loop_
_entity_poly.entity_id
_entity_poly.type
_entity_poly.pdbx_seq_one_letter_code
_entity_poly.pdbx_strand_id
1 'polypeptide(L)'
;MAIMMGVAEVGSELEEEEEYTADDEDGEEDTGTSARKSVESALAEAEREAADRGTEVLWLELDDLGIDDEKLCSLNLSRRYPSLIGLSLWGNKITTVDGVVEAVAGMNQLRALWLNNNPVEKERWHKVIATGVIRLEIFNAEELPSLETLNLKGNPLKEQSRDELLGILGALPNLQYLQVDVPSPLGWTLDDITDNLPSLLEINNESVEEIRRKSSSVTNGSIDDLEPRLPEWSQGEPVVDRVLRSMWQYVQEYRLATEEKLDETPIWYIMDEFGSSLRHSDVPNFKCVPFMYMPDGTLQSAISFSLLWPTQDLQRGDECFRDYLSGITEQKHRSSRLTAWYHTPRSFFRKAFEAREDRLTANAAALEERPSLAKGPGKTSRSIRKDDQPLKIYTDNPQVLDALKRPEFQLVKEPKEADIVWSHAQVDDEFRKALELRDDQYVNQFPYEACIVMKHHLAQTMMKAYGRKPWLQVTYELDSEVPAMIGDFQQREESGTDNLWILKPWNMARSIDSVVTRNLCAIIRIMETGPKICQKYIERPALYKGKKFDLRYILLVRSINPLDIFVGDMFWSRLSNNTYSTNEAMLSDYETHFTVMNYVSGLNHVNTNEFVSEFEKEHGVSWADIDERVKAMFREVFEGAAMVQPDMHCEYARAIYGCDVMLDENMQPKLLEVTYCPDCTRGFTFEMTRLSDGAIIDPKEFYNTIFGCLFLDERKNVTSLYD
;
A
#
# COMPACT_ATOMS: atom_id res chain seq x y z
N MET A 1 -1.59 33.29 24.81
CA MET A 1 -1.03 33.47 23.46
C MET A 1 0.48 33.39 23.57
N ALA A 2 1.09 32.35 22.99
CA ALA A 2 2.37 32.44 22.32
C ALA A 2 2.32 31.26 21.33
N ILE A 3 2.37 31.44 20.01
CA ILE A 3 2.95 32.52 19.21
C ILE A 3 1.99 32.81 18.04
N MET A 4 1.84 34.08 17.66
CA MET A 4 1.70 34.38 16.22
C MET A 4 2.69 35.47 15.86
N MET A 5 3.56 35.10 14.93
CA MET A 5 4.44 35.95 14.17
C MET A 5 3.66 37.08 13.50
N GLY A 6 4.21 38.29 13.55
CA GLY A 6 3.77 39.37 12.68
C GLY A 6 4.27 39.13 11.25
N VAL A 7 3.33 39.16 10.30
CA VAL A 7 3.57 39.65 8.95
C VAL A 7 2.41 40.58 8.60
N ALA A 8 2.71 41.84 8.32
CA ALA A 8 1.89 42.69 7.48
C ALA A 8 2.83 43.46 6.55
N GLU A 9 2.66 43.23 5.25
CA GLU A 9 3.36 43.87 4.14
C GLU A 9 3.08 45.38 4.08
N VAL A 10 3.96 46.14 3.41
CA VAL A 10 3.69 46.78 2.09
C VAL A 10 4.76 47.86 1.82
N GLY A 11 5.38 47.79 0.64
CA GLY A 11 5.65 48.97 -0.19
C GLY A 11 6.93 49.78 0.05
N SER A 12 7.86 49.61 -0.88
CA SER A 12 8.87 50.55 -1.42
C SER A 12 8.61 52.06 -1.22
N GLU A 13 9.61 52.84 -0.78
CA GLU A 13 10.54 53.64 -1.62
C GLU A 13 11.38 54.64 -0.78
N LEU A 14 12.68 54.72 -1.14
CA LEU A 14 13.63 55.85 -1.03
C LEU A 14 14.17 56.21 0.37
N GLU A 15 15.43 55.82 0.66
CA GLU A 15 16.68 56.60 0.45
C GLU A 15 16.90 57.64 1.57
N GLU A 16 17.85 57.39 2.47
CA GLU A 16 19.14 58.09 2.52
C GLU A 16 20.02 57.59 3.69
N GLU A 17 21.32 57.74 3.46
CA GLU A 17 22.47 57.24 4.20
C GLU A 17 22.75 57.98 5.52
N GLU A 18 23.59 57.36 6.35
CA GLU A 18 24.67 57.90 7.23
C GLU A 18 24.62 57.24 8.61
N GLU A 19 25.50 56.28 8.90
CA GLU A 19 26.92 56.37 9.29
C GLU A 19 27.12 56.51 10.82
N TYR A 20 27.90 55.55 11.32
CA TYR A 20 28.57 55.38 12.62
C TYR A 20 28.59 56.54 13.62
N THR A 21 28.43 56.22 14.91
CA THR A 21 29.54 56.32 15.90
C THR A 21 29.16 55.68 17.24
N ALA A 22 30.15 55.00 17.83
CA ALA A 22 30.20 54.69 19.25
C ALA A 22 30.58 55.95 20.03
N ASP A 23 30.14 56.06 21.29
CA ASP A 23 31.03 56.47 22.38
C ASP A 23 30.32 56.34 23.75
N ASP A 24 31.07 55.64 24.60
CA ASP A 24 31.30 55.74 26.04
C ASP A 24 30.64 56.82 26.92
N GLU A 25 30.55 56.39 28.18
CA GLU A 25 30.78 57.13 29.42
C GLU A 25 29.66 57.91 30.14
N ASP A 26 29.60 57.54 31.42
CA ASP A 26 29.43 58.36 32.61
C ASP A 26 28.08 58.42 33.31
N GLY A 27 28.18 58.12 34.61
CA GLY A 27 27.09 58.02 35.54
C GLY A 27 26.61 59.36 36.05
N GLU A 28 25.35 59.36 36.46
CA GLU A 28 24.81 60.31 37.42
C GLU A 28 24.01 59.52 38.47
N GLU A 29 24.45 59.62 39.73
CA GLU A 29 23.57 59.42 40.88
C GLU A 29 22.46 60.48 40.80
N ASP A 30 21.25 60.08 40.44
CA ASP A 30 20.05 60.90 40.69
C ASP A 30 19.25 60.32 41.86
N THR A 31 19.23 61.09 42.94
CA THR A 31 18.39 60.92 44.11
C THR A 31 16.91 61.14 43.73
N GLY A 32 16.26 60.12 43.17
CA GLY A 32 14.85 60.11 42.82
C GLY A 32 14.04 59.16 43.71
N THR A 33 13.18 59.71 44.54
CA THR A 33 12.23 59.00 45.41
C THR A 33 11.40 57.98 44.61
N SER A 34 11.76 56.69 44.65
CA SER A 34 10.93 55.60 44.12
C SER A 34 9.62 55.57 44.91
N ALA A 35 8.52 55.99 44.27
CA ALA A 35 7.20 55.87 44.84
C ALA A 35 6.93 54.37 45.07
N ARG A 36 6.82 53.94 46.34
CA ARG A 36 6.35 52.60 46.67
C ARG A 36 5.00 52.41 45.99
N LYS A 37 4.93 51.49 45.02
CA LYS A 37 3.69 51.09 44.35
C LYS A 37 2.72 50.65 45.45
N SER A 38 1.58 51.34 45.59
CA SER A 38 0.54 50.95 46.54
C SER A 38 -0.48 50.05 45.85
N VAL A 39 -1.22 49.27 46.63
CA VAL A 39 -2.31 48.42 46.10
C VAL A 39 -3.32 49.24 45.30
N GLU A 40 -3.68 50.43 45.79
CA GLU A 40 -4.61 51.32 45.10
C GLU A 40 -4.03 51.85 43.77
N SER A 41 -2.72 52.05 43.67
CA SER A 41 -2.05 52.44 42.43
C SER A 41 -2.02 51.31 41.40
N ALA A 42 -1.75 50.07 41.82
CA ALA A 42 -1.74 48.90 40.95
C ALA A 42 -3.13 48.59 40.38
N LEU A 43 -4.18 48.73 41.22
CA LEU A 43 -5.57 48.56 40.78
C LEU A 43 -5.99 49.65 39.78
N ALA A 44 -5.63 50.91 40.04
CA ALA A 44 -5.96 52.03 39.15
C ALA A 44 -5.21 51.94 37.81
N GLU A 45 -3.99 51.37 37.82
CA GLU A 45 -3.22 51.08 36.60
C GLU A 45 -3.90 50.00 35.76
N ALA A 46 -4.25 48.87 36.37
CA ALA A 46 -4.97 47.79 35.67
C ALA A 46 -6.33 48.25 35.10
N GLU A 47 -7.08 49.06 35.86
CA GLU A 47 -8.37 49.62 35.40
C GLU A 47 -8.19 50.58 34.21
N ARG A 48 -7.12 51.39 34.22
CA ARG A 48 -6.80 52.30 33.12
C ARG A 48 -6.36 51.55 31.87
N GLU A 49 -5.49 50.55 32.00
CA GLU A 49 -5.06 49.73 30.86
C GLU A 49 -6.22 48.98 30.22
N ALA A 50 -7.14 48.46 31.04
CA ALA A 50 -8.34 47.80 30.55
C ALA A 50 -9.26 48.79 29.81
N ALA A 51 -9.42 50.02 30.34
CA ALA A 51 -10.20 51.08 29.71
C ALA A 51 -9.61 51.54 28.36
N ASP A 52 -8.28 51.68 28.28
CA ASP A 52 -7.58 52.06 27.04
C ASP A 52 -7.73 50.99 25.95
N ARG A 53 -7.89 49.72 26.33
CA ARG A 53 -8.14 48.59 25.43
C ARG A 53 -9.62 48.32 25.16
N GLY A 54 -10.54 49.05 25.81
CA GLY A 54 -11.98 48.84 25.69
C GLY A 54 -12.47 47.51 26.26
N THR A 55 -11.75 46.95 27.23
CA THR A 55 -12.00 45.63 27.83
C THR A 55 -12.22 45.71 29.34
N GLU A 56 -12.72 44.63 29.95
CA GLU A 56 -12.69 44.48 31.42
C GLU A 56 -11.28 44.09 31.90
N VAL A 57 -10.99 44.25 33.20
CA VAL A 57 -9.72 43.83 33.79
C VAL A 57 -9.67 42.29 33.82
N LEU A 58 -8.87 41.71 32.93
CA LEU A 58 -8.69 40.25 32.82
C LEU A 58 -7.45 39.75 33.60
N TRP A 59 -6.52 40.64 33.92
CA TRP A 59 -5.27 40.31 34.58
C TRP A 59 -4.91 41.33 35.64
N LEU A 60 -4.43 40.84 36.79
CA LEU A 60 -4.06 41.68 37.91
C LEU A 60 -2.72 41.25 38.50
N GLU A 61 -1.76 42.16 38.50
CA GLU A 61 -0.44 41.97 39.11
C GLU A 61 -0.35 42.79 40.40
N LEU A 62 -0.39 42.10 41.52
CA LEU A 62 -0.34 42.69 42.86
C LEU A 62 0.94 42.29 43.59
N ASP A 63 2.07 42.33 42.89
CA ASP A 63 3.34 41.76 43.35
C ASP A 63 4.12 42.71 44.26
N ASP A 64 4.77 42.17 45.29
CA ASP A 64 5.62 42.88 46.25
C ASP A 64 4.95 44.08 46.96
N LEU A 65 3.61 44.09 47.04
CA LEU A 65 2.83 45.19 47.63
C LEU A 65 2.65 45.06 49.15
N GLY A 66 3.16 44.00 49.76
CA GLY A 66 3.07 43.72 51.19
C GLY A 66 1.66 43.37 51.65
N ILE A 67 0.84 42.81 50.77
CA ILE A 67 -0.54 42.37 51.06
C ILE A 67 -0.49 41.21 52.05
N ASP A 68 -1.23 41.34 53.16
CA ASP A 68 -1.48 40.25 54.12
C ASP A 68 -2.88 39.67 53.94
N ASP A 69 -3.22 38.63 54.70
CA ASP A 69 -4.50 37.92 54.58
C ASP A 69 -5.72 38.85 54.77
N GLU A 70 -5.66 39.77 55.74
CA GLU A 70 -6.76 40.72 56.01
C GLU A 70 -6.93 41.72 54.86
N LYS A 71 -5.82 42.27 54.35
CA LYS A 71 -5.86 43.17 53.20
C LYS A 71 -6.34 42.46 51.96
N LEU A 72 -5.91 41.22 51.70
CA LEU A 72 -6.34 40.43 50.53
C LEU A 72 -7.86 40.22 50.51
N CYS A 73 -8.46 39.78 51.62
CA CYS A 73 -9.90 39.61 51.73
C CYS A 73 -10.66 40.95 51.59
N SER A 74 -10.09 42.05 52.13
CA SER A 74 -10.72 43.37 52.04
C SER A 74 -10.83 43.94 50.61
N LEU A 75 -9.99 43.46 49.68
CA LEU A 75 -10.00 43.92 48.28
C LEU A 75 -11.22 43.45 47.50
N ASN A 76 -11.90 42.39 47.97
CA ASN A 76 -13.13 41.85 47.40
C ASN A 76 -13.04 41.67 45.86
N LEU A 77 -11.92 41.07 45.43
CA LEU A 77 -11.51 40.99 44.03
C LEU A 77 -12.54 40.23 43.18
N SER A 78 -13.21 39.21 43.71
CA SER A 78 -14.23 38.44 43.00
C SER A 78 -15.46 39.27 42.63
N ARG A 79 -15.83 40.25 43.46
CA ARG A 79 -16.91 41.19 43.15
C ARG A 79 -16.46 42.35 42.27
N ARG A 80 -15.21 42.79 42.44
CA ARG A 80 -14.66 43.94 41.71
C ARG A 80 -14.25 43.58 40.27
N TYR A 81 -13.75 42.36 40.06
CA TYR A 81 -13.27 41.86 38.78
C TYR A 81 -13.83 40.45 38.50
N PRO A 82 -15.13 40.31 38.21
CA PRO A 82 -15.79 39.01 38.03
C PRO A 82 -15.27 38.21 36.81
N SER A 83 -14.67 38.90 35.84
CA SER A 83 -14.11 38.33 34.61
C SER A 83 -12.60 38.08 34.69
N LEU A 84 -11.99 38.22 35.87
CA LEU A 84 -10.55 38.06 36.04
C LEU A 84 -10.09 36.64 35.68
N ILE A 85 -9.06 36.55 34.83
CA ILE A 85 -8.49 35.31 34.31
C ILE A 85 -7.15 35.01 34.99
N GLY A 86 -6.33 36.02 35.25
CA GLY A 86 -5.02 35.86 35.91
C GLY A 86 -4.85 36.78 37.11
N LEU A 87 -4.28 36.23 38.19
CA LEU A 87 -3.93 36.97 39.40
C LEU A 87 -2.52 36.61 39.85
N SER A 88 -1.63 37.60 39.91
CA SER A 88 -0.33 37.46 40.55
C SER A 88 -0.33 38.15 41.90
N LEU A 89 0.11 37.43 42.93
CA LEU A 89 0.31 37.91 44.29
C LEU A 89 1.75 37.62 44.75
N TRP A 90 2.69 37.59 43.82
CA TRP A 90 4.08 37.22 44.07
C TRP A 90 4.71 38.12 45.15
N GLY A 91 5.46 37.53 46.09
CA GLY A 91 6.29 38.31 47.03
C GLY A 91 5.51 39.11 48.09
N ASN A 92 4.28 38.72 48.40
CA ASN A 92 3.46 39.35 49.44
C ASN A 92 3.64 38.70 50.83
N LYS A 93 2.81 39.12 51.79
CA LYS A 93 2.85 38.68 53.20
C LYS A 93 1.67 37.79 53.56
N ILE A 94 1.15 37.04 52.60
CA ILE A 94 0.01 36.14 52.80
C ILE A 94 0.49 34.92 53.58
N THR A 95 -0.19 34.61 54.69
CA THR A 95 0.24 33.57 55.64
C THR A 95 -0.70 32.38 55.71
N THR A 96 -1.97 32.52 55.27
CA THR A 96 -2.98 31.48 55.41
C THR A 96 -3.63 31.13 54.09
N VAL A 97 -4.00 29.86 53.92
CA VAL A 97 -4.72 29.42 52.71
C VAL A 97 -6.20 29.68 52.76
N ASP A 98 -6.82 29.70 53.94
CA ASP A 98 -8.21 30.10 54.07
C ASP A 98 -8.40 31.54 53.54
N GLY A 99 -7.44 32.44 53.80
CA GLY A 99 -7.44 33.80 53.24
C GLY A 99 -7.33 33.83 51.71
N VAL A 100 -6.50 32.97 51.11
CA VAL A 100 -6.40 32.87 49.64
C VAL A 100 -7.68 32.29 49.04
N VAL A 101 -8.19 31.20 49.59
CA VAL A 101 -9.41 30.52 49.12
C VAL A 101 -10.60 31.45 49.22
N GLU A 102 -10.75 32.18 50.34
CA GLU A 102 -11.80 33.18 50.51
C GLU A 102 -11.69 34.32 49.50
N ALA A 103 -10.46 34.81 49.24
CA ALA A 103 -10.24 35.91 48.31
C ALA A 103 -10.56 35.56 46.85
N VAL A 104 -10.30 34.31 46.44
CA VAL A 104 -10.58 33.83 45.07
C VAL A 104 -11.94 33.12 44.96
N ALA A 105 -12.65 32.90 46.08
CA ALA A 105 -13.98 32.32 46.08
C ALA A 105 -14.95 33.20 45.25
N GLY A 106 -15.58 32.58 44.26
CA GLY A 106 -16.50 33.25 43.34
C GLY A 106 -15.86 33.79 42.05
N MET A 107 -14.54 33.68 41.88
CA MET A 107 -13.86 34.01 40.61
C MET A 107 -13.99 32.88 39.60
N ASN A 108 -15.16 32.76 38.98
CA ASN A 108 -15.50 31.63 38.10
C ASN A 108 -14.72 31.56 36.78
N GLN A 109 -13.91 32.57 36.45
CA GLN A 109 -13.10 32.64 35.24
C GLN A 109 -11.60 32.60 35.52
N LEU A 110 -11.18 32.52 36.79
CA LEU A 110 -9.76 32.52 37.16
C LEU A 110 -9.11 31.22 36.68
N ARG A 111 -8.09 31.36 35.83
CA ARG A 111 -7.32 30.28 35.21
C ARG A 111 -5.85 30.30 35.64
N ALA A 112 -5.32 31.40 36.14
CA ALA A 112 -3.92 31.47 36.55
C ALA A 112 -3.72 32.22 37.87
N LEU A 113 -2.94 31.64 38.78
CA LEU A 113 -2.65 32.18 40.11
C LEU A 113 -1.17 31.98 40.48
N TRP A 114 -0.47 33.07 40.81
CA TRP A 114 0.90 33.04 41.33
C TRP A 114 0.96 33.46 42.79
N LEU A 115 1.54 32.60 43.64
CA LEU A 115 1.72 32.83 45.08
C LEU A 115 3.18 32.71 45.53
N ASN A 116 4.12 32.54 44.59
CA ASN A 116 5.54 32.40 44.89
C ASN A 116 6.04 33.51 45.83
N ASN A 117 6.99 33.18 46.72
CA ASN A 117 7.58 34.08 47.71
C ASN A 117 6.59 34.67 48.73
N ASN A 118 5.47 34.00 49.00
CA ASN A 118 4.61 34.30 50.16
C ASN A 118 4.89 33.34 51.32
N PRO A 119 4.74 33.76 52.59
CA PRO A 119 4.86 32.86 53.74
C PRO A 119 3.98 31.58 53.66
N VAL A 120 2.80 31.68 53.07
CA VAL A 120 1.84 30.56 52.85
C VAL A 120 2.40 29.41 52.00
N GLU A 121 3.45 29.65 51.20
CA GLU A 121 4.09 28.65 50.33
C GLU A 121 4.67 27.46 51.10
N LYS A 122 5.06 27.65 52.36
CA LYS A 122 5.76 26.63 53.17
C LYS A 122 4.89 25.48 53.66
N GLU A 123 3.59 25.54 53.42
CA GLU A 123 2.61 24.88 54.28
C GLU A 123 1.80 23.81 53.47
N ARG A 124 2.27 23.48 52.26
CA ARG A 124 1.89 22.32 51.38
C ARG A 124 0.39 22.22 51.03
N TRP A 125 -0.19 23.33 50.56
CA TRP A 125 -1.64 23.46 50.34
C TRP A 125 -2.14 23.30 48.90
N HIS A 126 -1.28 22.96 47.93
CA HIS A 126 -1.59 22.86 46.50
C HIS A 126 -2.81 21.96 46.20
N LYS A 127 -3.06 20.92 47.02
CA LYS A 127 -4.25 20.06 46.87
C LYS A 127 -5.56 20.76 47.22
N VAL A 128 -5.59 21.62 48.25
CA VAL A 128 -6.83 22.25 48.74
C VAL A 128 -7.30 23.35 47.79
N ILE A 129 -6.37 24.16 47.29
CA ILE A 129 -6.67 25.27 46.36
C ILE A 129 -7.06 24.72 44.97
N ALA A 130 -6.36 23.71 44.46
CA ALA A 130 -6.69 23.09 43.17
C ALA A 130 -8.05 22.36 43.19
N THR A 131 -8.45 21.75 44.32
CA THR A 131 -9.80 21.17 44.45
C THR A 131 -10.90 22.20 44.72
N GLY A 132 -10.56 23.36 45.30
CA GLY A 132 -11.52 24.42 45.63
C GLY A 132 -11.83 25.36 44.46
N VAL A 133 -10.90 25.52 43.51
CA VAL A 133 -11.05 26.39 42.34
C VAL A 133 -11.00 25.53 41.07
N ILE A 134 -12.18 25.19 40.56
CA ILE A 134 -12.42 24.14 39.54
C ILE A 134 -11.79 24.44 38.15
N ARG A 135 -11.23 25.64 37.92
CA ARG A 135 -10.78 26.10 36.59
C ARG A 135 -9.33 26.63 36.51
N LEU A 136 -8.52 26.41 37.56
CA LEU A 136 -7.10 26.78 37.51
C LEU A 136 -6.32 25.93 36.49
N GLU A 137 -5.71 26.60 35.51
CA GLU A 137 -4.85 26.04 34.46
C GLU A 137 -3.36 26.22 34.78
N ILE A 138 -2.97 27.28 35.50
CA ILE A 138 -1.57 27.59 35.86
C ILE A 138 -1.48 27.92 37.36
N PHE A 139 -0.59 27.24 38.09
CA PHE A 139 -0.34 27.46 39.51
C PHE A 139 1.16 27.31 39.85
N ASN A 140 1.83 28.43 40.16
CA ASN A 140 3.26 28.57 40.51
C ASN A 140 4.28 28.06 39.46
N ALA A 141 5.43 28.74 39.35
CA ALA A 141 6.43 28.47 38.29
C ALA A 141 7.41 27.30 38.61
N GLU A 142 7.63 26.94 39.87
CA GLU A 142 8.64 25.95 40.28
C GLU A 142 8.17 24.47 40.20
N GLU A 143 6.87 24.22 40.02
CA GLU A 143 6.27 22.87 40.09
C GLU A 143 6.29 22.10 38.74
N LEU A 144 6.67 22.76 37.64
CA LEU A 144 6.69 22.17 36.28
C LEU A 144 7.49 20.85 36.15
N PRO A 145 8.64 20.64 36.83
CA PRO A 145 9.37 19.37 36.76
C PRO A 145 8.69 18.20 37.47
N SER A 146 7.73 18.44 38.37
CA SER A 146 7.02 17.41 39.16
C SER A 146 5.61 17.13 38.65
N LEU A 147 5.25 17.68 37.49
CA LEU A 147 3.91 17.57 36.93
C LEU A 147 3.64 16.15 36.38
N GLU A 148 2.83 15.38 37.09
CA GLU A 148 2.43 14.02 36.70
C GLU A 148 1.17 13.99 35.81
N THR A 149 0.29 14.99 35.96
CA THR A 149 -1.01 15.04 35.27
C THR A 149 -1.19 16.39 34.58
N LEU A 150 -1.55 16.37 33.29
CA LEU A 150 -1.82 17.57 32.50
C LEU A 150 -3.13 17.42 31.73
N ASN A 151 -4.00 18.43 31.83
CA ASN A 151 -5.24 18.49 31.09
C ASN A 151 -5.25 19.66 30.10
N LEU A 152 -5.23 19.33 28.82
CA LEU A 152 -5.25 20.22 27.69
C LEU A 152 -6.61 20.24 26.96
N LYS A 153 -7.62 19.48 27.40
CA LYS A 153 -8.94 19.47 26.75
C LYS A 153 -9.59 20.85 26.78
N GLY A 154 -10.23 21.22 25.66
CA GLY A 154 -10.90 22.50 25.50
C GLY A 154 -9.97 23.69 25.21
N ASN A 155 -8.66 23.46 25.11
CA ASN A 155 -7.73 24.49 24.67
C ASN A 155 -7.74 24.65 23.14
N PRO A 156 -7.66 25.88 22.61
CA PRO A 156 -7.60 26.13 21.17
C PRO A 156 -6.18 25.82 20.63
N LEU A 157 -5.78 24.55 20.68
CA LEU A 157 -4.47 24.08 20.23
C LEU A 157 -4.30 24.13 18.70
N LYS A 158 -5.34 24.51 17.94
CA LYS A 158 -5.42 24.45 16.47
C LYS A 158 -4.38 25.31 15.74
N GLU A 159 -3.73 26.25 16.43
CA GLU A 159 -2.81 27.24 15.86
C GLU A 159 -1.34 26.93 16.14
N GLN A 160 -1.02 25.85 16.87
CA GLN A 160 0.35 25.51 17.31
C GLN A 160 0.96 24.40 16.47
N SER A 161 2.29 24.41 16.28
CA SER A 161 3.00 23.36 15.54
C SER A 161 2.99 22.03 16.31
N ARG A 162 2.83 20.92 15.59
CA ARG A 162 2.93 19.55 16.14
C ARG A 162 4.24 19.34 16.88
N ASP A 163 5.36 19.72 16.26
CA ASP A 163 6.69 19.43 16.79
C ASP A 163 7.01 20.31 18.01
N GLU A 164 6.47 21.52 18.06
CA GLU A 164 6.61 22.42 19.21
C GLU A 164 5.84 21.88 20.41
N LEU A 165 4.58 21.45 20.22
CA LEU A 165 3.78 20.84 21.28
C LEU A 165 4.38 19.53 21.79
N LEU A 166 4.89 18.67 20.90
CA LEU A 166 5.60 17.46 21.30
C LEU A 166 6.91 17.76 22.03
N GLY A 167 7.66 18.78 21.60
CA GLY A 167 8.86 19.24 22.29
C GLY A 167 8.59 19.74 23.71
N ILE A 168 7.50 20.48 23.91
CA ILE A 168 7.07 20.98 25.22
C ILE A 168 6.61 19.82 26.12
N LEU A 169 5.76 18.93 25.62
CA LEU A 169 5.27 17.79 26.39
C LEU A 169 6.39 16.79 26.71
N GLY A 170 7.32 16.57 25.78
CA GLY A 170 8.50 15.73 25.99
C GLY A 170 9.51 16.31 26.98
N ALA A 171 9.46 17.62 27.23
CA ALA A 171 10.27 18.29 28.25
C ALA A 171 9.71 18.13 29.68
N LEU A 172 8.57 17.46 29.86
CA LEU A 172 7.97 17.17 31.16
C LEU A 172 8.30 15.73 31.60
N PRO A 173 9.40 15.51 32.36
CA PRO A 173 9.97 14.18 32.56
C PRO A 173 9.09 13.22 33.39
N ASN A 174 8.15 13.77 34.16
CA ASN A 174 7.28 13.00 35.07
C ASN A 174 5.83 12.91 34.58
N LEU A 175 5.51 13.42 33.38
CA LEU A 175 4.15 13.41 32.86
C LEU A 175 3.71 11.96 32.57
N GLN A 176 2.66 11.52 33.27
CA GLN A 176 2.10 10.16 33.22
C GLN A 176 0.64 10.14 32.76
N TYR A 177 -0.12 11.21 33.04
CA TYR A 177 -1.56 11.28 32.75
C TYR A 177 -1.85 12.51 31.89
N LEU A 178 -2.32 12.30 30.66
CA LEU A 178 -2.62 13.39 29.72
C LEU A 178 -4.10 13.38 29.32
N GLN A 179 -4.77 14.51 29.46
CA GLN A 179 -6.07 14.73 28.83
C GLN A 179 -5.90 15.72 27.67
N VAL A 180 -6.35 15.36 26.47
CA VAL A 180 -6.18 16.18 25.25
C VAL A 180 -7.27 15.84 24.24
N ASP A 181 -7.70 16.79 23.43
CA ASP A 181 -8.71 16.54 22.39
C ASP A 181 -8.10 15.76 21.21
N VAL A 182 -8.70 14.62 20.83
CA VAL A 182 -8.25 13.74 19.74
C VAL A 182 -9.45 13.32 18.87
N PRO A 183 -9.38 13.37 17.53
CA PRO A 183 -8.33 14.02 16.74
C PRO A 183 -8.41 15.54 16.93
N SER A 184 -7.30 16.16 17.29
CA SER A 184 -7.24 17.62 17.26
C SER A 184 -7.19 18.08 15.80
N PRO A 185 -7.55 19.32 15.48
CA PRO A 185 -7.38 19.89 14.14
C PRO A 185 -5.92 19.97 13.63
N LEU A 186 -4.96 19.49 14.43
CA LEU A 186 -3.55 19.30 14.07
C LEU A 186 -3.20 17.85 13.67
N GLY A 187 -4.16 16.93 13.66
CA GLY A 187 -4.00 15.58 13.11
C GLY A 187 -3.27 14.57 14.00
N TRP A 188 -3.25 14.76 15.32
CA TRP A 188 -2.71 13.73 16.24
C TRP A 188 -3.67 12.56 16.38
N THR A 189 -3.14 11.34 16.30
CA THR A 189 -3.81 10.14 16.78
C THR A 189 -3.39 9.81 18.22
N LEU A 190 -4.17 8.99 18.93
CA LEU A 190 -3.74 8.49 20.25
C LEU A 190 -2.40 7.76 20.15
N ASP A 191 -2.15 7.06 19.04
CA ASP A 191 -0.88 6.39 18.76
C ASP A 191 0.29 7.35 18.68
N ASP A 192 0.17 8.42 17.90
CA ASP A 192 1.23 9.42 17.75
C ASP A 192 1.67 9.96 19.12
N ILE A 193 0.72 10.17 20.02
CA ILE A 193 0.98 10.64 21.38
C ILE A 193 1.70 9.54 22.19
N THR A 194 1.21 8.30 22.16
CA THR A 194 1.85 7.18 22.89
C THR A 194 3.24 6.80 22.38
N ASP A 195 3.51 7.02 21.09
CA ASP A 195 4.79 6.68 20.45
C ASP A 195 5.84 7.76 20.75
N ASN A 196 5.42 9.03 20.85
CA ASN A 196 6.33 10.16 21.13
C ASN A 196 6.47 10.50 22.63
N LEU A 197 5.52 10.09 23.48
CA LEU A 197 5.54 10.33 24.94
C LEU A 197 5.49 9.00 25.71
N PRO A 198 6.62 8.25 25.77
CA PRO A 198 6.64 6.89 26.30
C PRO A 198 6.46 6.80 27.83
N SER A 199 6.54 7.93 28.55
CA SER A 199 6.29 8.00 30.00
C SER A 199 4.81 8.00 30.36
N LEU A 200 3.91 8.18 29.40
CA LEU A 200 2.47 8.20 29.63
C LEU A 200 1.95 6.80 30.00
N LEU A 201 1.13 6.77 31.05
CA LEU A 201 0.39 5.60 31.49
C LEU A 201 -1.06 5.65 30.99
N GLU A 202 -1.62 6.86 30.87
CA GLU A 202 -3.03 7.06 30.52
C GLU A 202 -3.23 8.32 29.66
N ILE A 203 -4.06 8.19 28.62
CA ILE A 203 -4.52 9.31 27.79
C ILE A 203 -6.03 9.34 27.81
N ASN A 204 -6.64 10.49 28.12
CA ASN A 204 -8.10 10.65 28.11
C ASN A 204 -8.87 9.65 28.98
N ASN A 205 -8.27 9.24 30.10
CA ASN A 205 -8.75 8.20 31.01
C ASN A 205 -8.76 6.77 30.41
N GLU A 206 -7.89 6.53 29.42
CA GLU A 206 -7.66 5.22 28.83
C GLU A 206 -6.18 4.83 28.91
N SER A 207 -5.87 3.62 29.36
CA SER A 207 -4.48 3.18 29.53
C SER A 207 -3.75 3.07 28.20
N VAL A 208 -2.46 3.43 28.17
CA VAL A 208 -1.62 3.33 26.96
C VAL A 208 -1.53 1.90 26.43
N GLU A 209 -1.56 0.89 27.30
CA GLU A 209 -1.61 -0.53 26.89
C GLU A 209 -2.89 -0.86 26.12
N GLU A 210 -4.04 -0.39 26.61
CA GLU A 210 -5.34 -0.58 25.95
C GLU A 210 -5.41 0.20 24.63
N ILE A 211 -4.89 1.43 24.58
CA ILE A 211 -4.77 2.23 23.34
C ILE A 211 -3.92 1.48 22.31
N ARG A 212 -2.72 0.99 22.69
CA ARG A 212 -1.86 0.21 21.79
C ARG A 212 -2.51 -1.09 21.33
N ARG A 213 -3.26 -1.76 22.22
CA ARG A 213 -4.06 -2.93 21.87
C ARG A 213 -5.14 -2.55 20.85
N LYS A 214 -5.86 -1.44 21.04
CA LYS A 214 -6.84 -0.88 20.09
C LYS A 214 -6.25 -0.59 18.72
N SER A 215 -5.05 -0.04 18.69
CA SER A 215 -4.38 0.32 17.44
C SER A 215 -3.71 -0.85 16.72
N SER A 216 -3.48 -1.97 17.41
CA SER A 216 -3.00 -3.22 16.80
C SER A 216 -4.09 -4.02 16.07
N SER A 217 -5.36 -3.58 16.15
CA SER A 217 -6.50 -4.17 15.47
C SER A 217 -7.19 -3.12 14.61
N VAL A 218 -7.61 -3.48 13.40
CA VAL A 218 -8.43 -2.59 12.53
C VAL A 218 -9.80 -2.31 13.16
N THR A 219 -10.24 -3.18 14.06
CA THR A 219 -11.56 -3.16 14.72
C THR A 219 -11.39 -3.53 16.21
N ASN A 220 -11.18 -2.56 17.09
CA ASN A 220 -11.30 -2.79 18.56
C ASN A 220 -12.48 -1.99 19.14
N GLY A 221 -13.63 -2.22 18.53
CA GLY A 221 -14.98 -1.77 18.88
C GLY A 221 -15.96 -2.66 18.12
N SER A 222 -17.26 -2.63 18.45
CA SER A 222 -18.24 -3.27 17.57
C SER A 222 -18.08 -2.68 16.17
N ILE A 223 -18.36 -3.43 15.11
CA ILE A 223 -18.46 -2.85 13.76
C ILE A 223 -19.40 -1.62 13.71
N ASP A 224 -20.29 -1.51 14.69
CA ASP A 224 -21.16 -0.36 14.94
C ASP A 224 -20.41 0.97 15.16
N ASP A 225 -19.13 0.93 15.52
CA ASP A 225 -18.28 2.12 15.73
C ASP A 225 -17.60 2.60 14.43
N LEU A 226 -17.63 1.81 13.34
CA LEU A 226 -17.06 2.21 12.06
C LEU A 226 -18.07 3.00 11.22
N GLU A 227 -17.63 4.14 10.70
CA GLU A 227 -18.43 4.93 9.77
C GLU A 227 -18.62 4.16 8.45
N PRO A 228 -19.87 3.94 7.98
CA PRO A 228 -20.12 3.33 6.70
C PRO A 228 -19.53 4.16 5.56
N ARG A 229 -18.88 3.50 4.61
CA ARG A 229 -18.43 4.12 3.36
C ARG A 229 -19.64 4.30 2.46
N LEU A 230 -20.05 5.54 2.27
CA LEU A 230 -21.13 5.88 1.35
C LEU A 230 -20.56 6.28 -0.02
N PRO A 231 -21.31 6.06 -1.12
CA PRO A 231 -20.97 6.59 -2.43
C PRO A 231 -20.82 8.12 -2.42
N GLU A 232 -19.64 8.62 -2.78
CA GLU A 232 -19.37 10.05 -2.95
C GLU A 232 -19.50 10.46 -4.43
N TRP A 233 -20.08 11.63 -4.67
CA TRP A 233 -20.38 12.14 -6.00
C TRP A 233 -19.95 13.59 -6.16
N SER A 234 -19.29 13.91 -7.27
CA SER A 234 -18.96 15.29 -7.64
C SER A 234 -19.99 15.86 -8.63
N GLN A 235 -20.21 17.18 -8.57
CA GLN A 235 -21.12 17.85 -9.51
C GLN A 235 -20.59 17.74 -10.95
N GLY A 236 -21.43 17.31 -11.89
CA GLY A 236 -21.07 17.14 -13.30
C GLY A 236 -20.50 15.78 -13.68
N GLU A 237 -20.28 14.88 -12.71
CA GLU A 237 -19.78 13.53 -12.97
C GLU A 237 -20.81 12.68 -13.77
N PRO A 238 -20.41 11.94 -14.82
CA PRO A 238 -21.32 11.06 -15.56
C PRO A 238 -21.97 9.98 -14.69
N VAL A 239 -23.26 9.70 -14.91
CA VAL A 239 -24.02 8.70 -14.12
C VAL A 239 -23.41 7.29 -14.22
N VAL A 240 -22.83 6.93 -15.37
CA VAL A 240 -22.18 5.63 -15.56
C VAL A 240 -20.98 5.48 -14.62
N ASP A 241 -20.10 6.48 -14.58
CA ASP A 241 -18.90 6.46 -13.72
C ASP A 241 -19.29 6.39 -12.24
N ARG A 242 -20.37 7.10 -11.87
CA ARG A 242 -20.96 7.02 -10.54
C ARG A 242 -21.35 5.58 -10.18
N VAL A 243 -22.13 4.93 -11.04
CA VAL A 243 -22.58 3.54 -10.82
C VAL A 243 -21.38 2.59 -10.75
N LEU A 244 -20.43 2.69 -11.67
CA LEU A 244 -19.24 1.82 -11.71
C LEU A 244 -18.36 1.98 -10.46
N ARG A 245 -18.23 3.19 -9.90
CA ARG A 245 -17.49 3.40 -8.66
C ARG A 245 -18.19 2.77 -7.46
N SER A 246 -19.51 2.83 -7.42
CA SER A 246 -20.28 2.49 -6.22
C SER A 246 -20.80 1.05 -6.20
N MET A 247 -20.92 0.42 -7.37
CA MET A 247 -21.45 -0.94 -7.48
C MET A 247 -20.73 -1.93 -6.58
N TRP A 248 -19.42 -1.76 -6.37
CA TRP A 248 -18.60 -2.67 -5.56
C TRP A 248 -19.01 -2.76 -4.09
N GLN A 249 -19.79 -1.79 -3.57
CA GLN A 249 -20.38 -1.88 -2.24
C GLN A 249 -21.59 -2.84 -2.19
N TYR A 250 -22.24 -3.11 -3.32
CA TYR A 250 -23.49 -3.86 -3.43
C TYR A 250 -23.34 -5.20 -4.13
N VAL A 251 -22.38 -5.30 -5.05
CA VAL A 251 -22.10 -6.48 -5.87
C VAL A 251 -21.88 -7.70 -4.97
N GLN A 252 -22.55 -8.80 -5.30
CA GLN A 252 -22.44 -10.14 -4.71
C GLN A 252 -21.86 -11.10 -5.74
N GLU A 253 -21.42 -12.28 -5.29
CA GLU A 253 -20.88 -13.30 -6.19
C GLU A 253 -21.40 -14.71 -5.88
N TYR A 254 -21.41 -15.55 -6.89
CA TYR A 254 -21.41 -17.00 -6.75
C TYR A 254 -20.57 -17.63 -7.87
N ARG A 255 -20.16 -18.88 -7.69
CA ARG A 255 -19.36 -19.61 -8.67
C ARG A 255 -20.14 -20.69 -9.38
N LEU A 256 -19.86 -20.84 -10.68
CA LEU A 256 -20.41 -21.90 -11.52
C LEU A 256 -19.31 -22.77 -12.09
N ALA A 257 -19.39 -24.07 -11.82
CA ALA A 257 -18.70 -25.09 -12.60
C ALA A 257 -19.65 -25.58 -13.70
N THR A 258 -19.18 -25.65 -14.95
CA THR A 258 -19.93 -26.26 -16.05
C THR A 258 -19.21 -27.52 -16.52
N GLU A 259 -19.93 -28.48 -17.11
CA GLU A 259 -19.28 -29.70 -17.64
C GLU A 259 -18.21 -29.40 -18.70
N GLU A 260 -18.33 -28.27 -19.41
CA GLU A 260 -17.40 -27.82 -20.45
C GLU A 260 -16.16 -27.09 -19.92
N LYS A 261 -16.20 -26.55 -18.69
CA LYS A 261 -15.10 -25.81 -18.07
C LYS A 261 -14.67 -26.51 -16.78
N LEU A 262 -13.43 -26.99 -16.76
CA LEU A 262 -12.80 -27.56 -15.56
C LEU A 262 -12.71 -26.54 -14.41
N ASP A 263 -12.66 -25.24 -14.71
CA ASP A 263 -12.55 -24.17 -13.72
C ASP A 263 -13.90 -23.51 -13.42
N GLU A 264 -14.16 -23.27 -12.13
CA GLU A 264 -15.27 -22.45 -11.66
C GLU A 264 -15.16 -21.02 -12.20
N THR A 265 -16.25 -20.51 -12.80
CA THR A 265 -16.34 -19.12 -13.24
C THR A 265 -17.11 -18.29 -12.20
N PRO A 266 -16.56 -17.17 -11.70
CA PRO A 266 -17.30 -16.28 -10.82
C PRO A 266 -18.37 -15.52 -11.62
N ILE A 267 -19.56 -15.43 -11.04
CA ILE A 267 -20.68 -14.63 -11.55
C ILE A 267 -20.96 -13.52 -10.54
N TRP A 268 -20.87 -12.29 -11.01
CA TRP A 268 -21.16 -11.09 -10.22
C TRP A 268 -22.60 -10.63 -10.47
N TYR A 269 -23.32 -10.29 -9.41
CA TYR A 269 -24.70 -9.81 -9.51
C TYR A 269 -24.99 -8.74 -8.44
N ILE A 270 -26.06 -7.99 -8.62
CA ILE A 270 -26.57 -7.02 -7.62
C ILE A 270 -27.97 -7.48 -7.23
N MET A 271 -28.28 -7.47 -5.95
CA MET A 271 -29.63 -7.78 -5.45
C MET A 271 -30.60 -6.63 -5.77
N ASP A 272 -31.90 -6.87 -5.61
CA ASP A 272 -32.89 -5.79 -5.65
C ASP A 272 -32.67 -4.75 -4.52
N GLU A 273 -33.51 -3.72 -4.47
CA GLU A 273 -33.39 -2.64 -3.49
C GLU A 273 -33.47 -3.16 -2.05
N PHE A 274 -34.28 -4.19 -1.80
CA PHE A 274 -34.43 -4.77 -0.48
C PHE A 274 -33.17 -5.54 -0.08
N GLY A 275 -32.69 -6.48 -0.90
CA GLY A 275 -31.48 -7.24 -0.61
C GLY A 275 -30.24 -6.35 -0.46
N SER A 276 -30.13 -5.32 -1.30
CA SER A 276 -29.02 -4.36 -1.28
C SER A 276 -29.04 -3.41 -0.08
N SER A 277 -30.17 -3.32 0.63
CA SER A 277 -30.30 -2.50 1.84
C SER A 277 -29.73 -3.15 3.11
N LEU A 278 -29.48 -4.47 3.09
CA LEU A 278 -28.92 -5.16 4.25
C LEU A 278 -27.49 -4.69 4.51
N ARG A 279 -27.20 -4.27 5.73
CA ARG A 279 -25.86 -3.85 6.13
C ARG A 279 -25.05 -5.02 6.69
N HIS A 280 -23.74 -4.85 6.70
CA HIS A 280 -22.86 -5.82 7.35
C HIS A 280 -23.06 -5.76 8.88
N SER A 281 -23.02 -6.91 9.54
CA SER A 281 -22.75 -7.02 10.98
C SER A 281 -22.02 -8.32 11.27
N ASP A 282 -21.10 -8.31 12.24
CA ASP A 282 -20.50 -9.52 12.81
C ASP A 282 -21.48 -10.30 13.70
N VAL A 283 -22.63 -9.70 14.06
CA VAL A 283 -23.74 -10.34 14.77
C VAL A 283 -25.02 -10.27 13.91
N PRO A 284 -25.05 -10.94 12.75
CA PRO A 284 -26.12 -10.78 11.78
C PRO A 284 -27.44 -11.42 12.26
N ASN A 285 -28.56 -10.75 11.99
CA ASN A 285 -29.90 -11.25 12.29
C ASN A 285 -30.62 -11.83 11.04
N PHE A 286 -29.98 -11.76 9.88
CA PHE A 286 -30.37 -12.45 8.66
C PHE A 286 -29.21 -13.26 8.08
N LYS A 287 -29.57 -14.35 7.40
CA LYS A 287 -28.67 -15.06 6.49
C LYS A 287 -29.16 -14.89 5.06
N CYS A 288 -28.23 -14.61 4.15
CA CYS A 288 -28.45 -14.46 2.73
C CYS A 288 -27.54 -15.44 1.98
N VAL A 289 -28.08 -16.29 1.11
CA VAL A 289 -27.28 -17.20 0.28
C VAL A 289 -27.78 -17.21 -1.17
N PRO A 290 -26.89 -17.34 -2.16
CA PRO A 290 -27.29 -17.61 -3.53
C PRO A 290 -27.91 -19.02 -3.62
N PHE A 291 -28.99 -19.15 -4.37
CA PHE A 291 -29.68 -20.42 -4.62
C PHE A 291 -30.05 -20.53 -6.09
N MET A 292 -29.62 -21.61 -6.73
CA MET A 292 -29.91 -21.87 -8.14
C MET A 292 -30.99 -22.94 -8.27
N TYR A 293 -32.14 -22.56 -8.79
CA TYR A 293 -33.25 -23.47 -9.09
C TYR A 293 -33.19 -23.90 -10.55
N MET A 294 -33.08 -25.20 -10.81
CA MET A 294 -33.00 -25.77 -12.16
C MET A 294 -34.20 -26.70 -12.40
N PRO A 295 -35.36 -26.20 -12.84
CA PRO A 295 -36.58 -27.00 -12.99
C PRO A 295 -36.42 -28.17 -13.96
N ASP A 296 -35.61 -28.01 -15.00
CA ASP A 296 -35.35 -29.07 -15.99
C ASP A 296 -33.99 -29.77 -15.75
N GLY A 297 -33.31 -29.47 -14.64
CA GLY A 297 -31.97 -29.99 -14.34
C GLY A 297 -30.86 -29.47 -15.24
N THR A 298 -31.12 -28.44 -16.05
CA THR A 298 -30.14 -27.84 -16.97
C THR A 298 -29.84 -26.39 -16.60
N LEU A 299 -28.62 -25.92 -16.92
CA LEU A 299 -28.24 -24.51 -16.76
C LEU A 299 -29.11 -23.57 -17.59
N GLN A 300 -29.64 -24.02 -18.73
CA GLN A 300 -30.52 -23.20 -19.56
C GLN A 300 -31.86 -22.91 -18.87
N SER A 301 -32.33 -23.84 -18.04
CA SER A 301 -33.54 -23.66 -17.21
C SER A 301 -33.27 -22.93 -15.90
N ALA A 302 -32.00 -22.67 -15.56
CA ALA A 302 -31.61 -22.18 -14.24
C ALA A 302 -32.17 -20.79 -13.95
N ILE A 303 -32.70 -20.62 -12.74
CA ILE A 303 -33.14 -19.35 -12.19
C ILE A 303 -32.37 -19.13 -10.88
N SER A 304 -31.62 -18.05 -10.81
CA SER A 304 -30.85 -17.65 -9.61
C SER A 304 -31.72 -16.82 -8.67
N PHE A 305 -31.74 -17.20 -7.40
CA PHE A 305 -32.39 -16.48 -6.31
C PHE A 305 -31.36 -16.10 -5.24
N SER A 306 -31.65 -15.04 -4.48
CA SER A 306 -31.01 -14.81 -3.18
C SER A 306 -32.01 -15.19 -2.10
N LEU A 307 -31.75 -16.30 -1.40
CA LEU A 307 -32.60 -16.73 -0.29
C LEU A 307 -32.20 -15.93 0.95
N LEU A 308 -33.17 -15.22 1.51
CA LEU A 308 -33.01 -14.41 2.70
C LEU A 308 -33.97 -14.87 3.79
N TRP A 309 -33.46 -15.15 4.99
CA TRP A 309 -34.30 -15.52 6.15
C TRP A 309 -33.70 -15.01 7.46
N PRO A 310 -34.55 -14.66 8.44
CA PRO A 310 -34.09 -14.25 9.76
C PRO A 310 -33.49 -15.44 10.52
N THR A 311 -32.44 -15.17 11.29
CA THR A 311 -31.78 -16.16 12.16
C THR A 311 -32.18 -16.02 13.63
N GLN A 312 -32.93 -14.96 13.96
CA GLN A 312 -33.46 -14.65 15.28
C GLN A 312 -34.82 -13.95 15.16
N ASP A 313 -35.55 -13.85 16.27
CA ASP A 313 -36.81 -13.11 16.32
C ASP A 313 -36.56 -11.60 16.11
N LEU A 314 -37.42 -10.95 15.33
CA LEU A 314 -37.32 -9.53 14.97
C LEU A 314 -38.56 -8.75 15.38
N GLN A 315 -38.36 -7.51 15.78
CA GLN A 315 -39.42 -6.54 16.05
C GLN A 315 -39.57 -5.52 14.92
N ARG A 316 -40.73 -4.88 14.87
CA ARG A 316 -40.97 -3.82 13.88
C ARG A 316 -40.04 -2.64 14.15
N GLY A 317 -39.26 -2.26 13.15
CA GLY A 317 -38.29 -1.17 13.25
C GLY A 317 -36.87 -1.66 13.47
N ASP A 318 -36.67 -2.96 13.72
CA ASP A 318 -35.35 -3.56 13.75
C ASP A 318 -34.69 -3.46 12.38
N GLU A 319 -33.39 -3.20 12.39
CA GLU A 319 -32.59 -3.16 11.19
C GLU A 319 -32.14 -4.56 10.77
N CYS A 320 -32.08 -4.82 9.47
CA CYS A 320 -31.71 -6.11 8.91
C CYS A 320 -30.21 -6.13 8.56
N PHE A 321 -29.48 -7.04 9.18
CA PHE A 321 -28.04 -7.20 9.03
C PHE A 321 -27.68 -8.60 8.52
N ARG A 322 -26.64 -8.66 7.70
CA ARG A 322 -26.01 -9.90 7.24
C ARG A 322 -24.50 -9.86 7.46
N ASP A 323 -23.84 -11.00 7.44
CA ASP A 323 -22.38 -11.05 7.39
C ASP A 323 -21.92 -11.14 5.91
N TYR A 324 -21.30 -10.07 5.39
CA TYR A 324 -20.69 -10.10 4.04
C TYR A 324 -19.46 -10.99 3.94
N LEU A 325 -18.82 -11.26 5.07
CA LEU A 325 -17.55 -11.99 5.18
C LEU A 325 -17.75 -13.35 5.86
N SER A 326 -18.95 -13.93 5.77
CA SER A 326 -19.27 -15.22 6.40
C SER A 326 -18.22 -16.29 6.08
N GLY A 327 -17.56 -16.82 7.11
CA GLY A 327 -16.50 -17.84 6.97
C GLY A 327 -15.09 -17.28 6.73
N ILE A 328 -14.92 -15.95 6.65
CA ILE A 328 -13.62 -15.28 6.57
C ILE A 328 -13.19 -14.85 7.97
N THR A 329 -12.01 -15.30 8.37
CA THR A 329 -11.40 -14.98 9.67
C THR A 329 -10.25 -13.98 9.49
N GLU A 330 -9.65 -13.51 10.58
CA GLU A 330 -8.46 -12.64 10.52
C GLU A 330 -7.24 -13.29 9.86
N GLN A 331 -7.16 -14.62 9.83
CA GLN A 331 -6.13 -15.32 9.02
C GLN A 331 -6.24 -15.02 7.52
N LYS A 332 -7.41 -14.57 7.07
CA LYS A 332 -7.70 -14.11 5.70
C LYS A 332 -7.98 -12.61 5.65
N HIS A 333 -7.51 -11.85 6.65
CA HIS A 333 -7.63 -10.41 6.75
C HIS A 333 -9.07 -9.89 6.78
N ARG A 334 -9.97 -10.55 7.53
CA ARG A 334 -11.40 -10.14 7.66
C ARG A 334 -11.54 -8.64 7.90
N SER A 335 -10.86 -8.08 8.89
CA SER A 335 -11.02 -6.66 9.22
C SER A 335 -10.46 -5.73 8.15
N SER A 336 -9.40 -6.11 7.44
CA SER A 336 -8.94 -5.33 6.29
C SER A 336 -9.96 -5.33 5.15
N ARG A 337 -10.68 -6.44 4.94
CA ARG A 337 -11.73 -6.54 3.92
C ARG A 337 -12.97 -5.70 4.24
N LEU A 338 -13.21 -5.34 5.50
CA LEU A 338 -14.28 -4.40 5.87
C LEU A 338 -14.11 -3.01 5.24
N THR A 339 -12.88 -2.65 4.83
CA THR A 339 -12.57 -1.39 4.11
C THR A 339 -13.41 -1.19 2.83
N ALA A 340 -13.96 -2.27 2.26
CA ALA A 340 -14.88 -2.18 1.12
C ALA A 340 -16.21 -1.47 1.47
N TRP A 341 -16.66 -1.56 2.72
CA TRP A 341 -17.95 -1.02 3.18
C TRP A 341 -17.84 0.02 4.30
N TYR A 342 -16.68 0.13 4.95
CA TYR A 342 -16.48 1.00 6.09
C TYR A 342 -15.20 1.83 5.94
N HIS A 343 -15.20 3.00 6.57
CA HIS A 343 -13.99 3.78 6.80
C HIS A 343 -13.18 3.15 7.92
N THR A 344 -12.17 2.37 7.53
CA THR A 344 -11.25 1.71 8.43
C THR A 344 -10.06 2.63 8.79
N PRO A 345 -9.43 2.46 9.97
CA PRO A 345 -8.35 3.35 10.42
C PRO A 345 -7.15 3.37 9.47
N ARG A 346 -6.87 4.53 8.84
CA ARG A 346 -5.74 4.69 7.90
C ARG A 346 -4.37 4.44 8.55
N SER A 347 -4.22 4.79 9.83
CA SER A 347 -2.96 4.62 10.58
C SER A 347 -2.50 3.16 10.63
N PHE A 348 -3.43 2.21 10.80
CA PHE A 348 -3.14 0.78 10.79
C PHE A 348 -2.50 0.34 9.47
N PHE A 349 -3.12 0.73 8.34
CA PHE A 349 -2.63 0.34 7.02
C PHE A 349 -1.33 1.05 6.65
N ARG A 350 -1.18 2.32 7.05
CA ARG A 350 0.07 3.06 6.89
C ARG A 350 1.23 2.35 7.60
N LYS A 351 1.06 1.97 8.87
CA LYS A 351 2.06 1.20 9.64
C LYS A 351 2.39 -0.13 8.95
N ALA A 352 1.39 -0.84 8.42
CA ALA A 352 1.61 -2.09 7.69
C ALA A 352 2.40 -1.90 6.39
N PHE A 353 2.15 -0.80 5.67
CA PHE A 353 2.89 -0.43 4.48
C PHE A 353 4.33 -0.02 4.82
N GLU A 354 4.55 0.83 5.82
CA GLU A 354 5.88 1.23 6.29
C GLU A 354 6.71 0.02 6.74
N ALA A 355 6.13 -0.88 7.53
CA ALA A 355 6.80 -2.12 7.95
C ALA A 355 7.20 -3.00 6.76
N ARG A 356 6.39 -3.00 5.69
CA ARG A 356 6.73 -3.70 4.45
C ARG A 356 7.92 -3.03 3.77
N GLU A 357 7.93 -1.71 3.64
CA GLU A 357 9.01 -0.95 3.02
C GLU A 357 10.33 -1.08 3.77
N ASP A 358 10.28 -1.05 5.10
CA ASP A 358 11.44 -1.28 5.97
C ASP A 358 12.03 -2.67 5.74
N ARG A 359 11.19 -3.70 5.67
CA ARG A 359 11.62 -5.07 5.36
C ARG A 359 12.28 -5.18 3.99
N LEU A 360 11.74 -4.49 2.99
CA LEU A 360 12.34 -4.46 1.65
C LEU A 360 13.71 -3.77 1.64
N THR A 361 13.82 -2.65 2.36
CA THR A 361 15.06 -1.88 2.46
C THR A 361 16.13 -2.68 3.20
N ALA A 362 15.77 -3.34 4.31
CA ALA A 362 16.68 -4.22 5.04
C ALA A 362 17.15 -5.41 4.19
N ASN A 363 16.25 -6.01 3.41
CA ASN A 363 16.63 -7.08 2.47
C ASN A 363 17.59 -6.57 1.39
N ALA A 364 17.37 -5.38 0.84
CA ALA A 364 18.25 -4.79 -0.16
C ALA A 364 19.67 -4.56 0.39
N ALA A 365 19.79 -4.03 1.61
CA ALA A 365 21.08 -3.87 2.27
C ALA A 365 21.81 -5.20 2.47
N ALA A 366 21.09 -6.27 2.84
CA ALA A 366 21.68 -7.61 3.00
C ALA A 366 22.11 -8.27 1.67
N LEU A 367 21.59 -7.80 0.53
CA LEU A 367 21.94 -8.33 -0.79
C LEU A 367 23.27 -7.77 -1.30
N GLU A 368 23.65 -6.55 -0.93
CA GLU A 368 24.94 -5.94 -1.30
C GLU A 368 26.15 -6.71 -0.73
N GLU A 369 25.95 -7.47 0.35
CA GLU A 369 26.98 -8.30 0.98
C GLU A 369 27.10 -9.71 0.36
N ARG A 370 26.20 -10.12 -0.54
CA ARG A 370 26.23 -11.48 -1.10
C ARG A 370 27.30 -11.61 -2.20
N PRO A 371 28.09 -12.70 -2.20
CA PRO A 371 28.97 -12.98 -3.32
C PRO A 371 28.14 -13.12 -4.59
N SER A 372 28.56 -12.46 -5.68
CA SER A 372 27.95 -12.70 -6.98
C SER A 372 28.08 -14.18 -7.33
N LEU A 373 26.97 -14.85 -7.62
CA LEU A 373 26.95 -16.18 -8.21
C LEU A 373 27.37 -16.10 -9.69
N ALA A 374 28.56 -15.56 -9.94
CA ALA A 374 29.19 -15.59 -11.25
C ALA A 374 29.92 -16.92 -11.42
N LYS A 375 29.18 -17.96 -11.81
CA LYS A 375 29.76 -18.98 -12.68
C LYS A 375 29.14 -18.79 -14.06
N GLY A 376 29.83 -17.99 -14.87
CA GLY A 376 29.55 -17.85 -16.30
C GLY A 376 29.53 -19.22 -17.00
N PRO A 377 29.12 -19.25 -18.28
CA PRO A 377 28.82 -20.50 -18.98
C PRO A 377 30.01 -21.47 -18.92
N GLY A 378 29.79 -22.66 -18.36
CA GLY A 378 30.73 -23.77 -18.50
C GLY A 378 30.91 -24.09 -19.97
N LYS A 379 32.13 -23.86 -20.50
CA LYS A 379 32.53 -24.07 -21.90
C LYS A 379 32.73 -25.55 -22.25
N THR A 380 31.69 -26.36 -22.10
CA THR A 380 31.66 -27.75 -22.60
C THR A 380 30.47 -27.92 -23.54
N SER A 381 30.67 -28.65 -24.64
CA SER A 381 29.56 -28.99 -25.54
C SER A 381 28.45 -29.70 -24.76
N ARG A 382 27.20 -29.30 -24.99
CA ARG A 382 26.03 -29.78 -24.23
C ARG A 382 25.13 -30.70 -25.04
N SER A 383 25.59 -31.15 -26.20
CA SER A 383 24.90 -32.20 -26.95
C SER A 383 24.78 -33.44 -26.06
N ILE A 384 23.57 -33.98 -25.95
CA ILE A 384 23.34 -35.22 -25.19
C ILE A 384 23.43 -36.45 -26.09
N ARG A 385 23.54 -36.21 -27.40
CA ARG A 385 23.73 -37.26 -28.40
C ARG A 385 25.20 -37.70 -28.39
N LYS A 386 25.44 -38.87 -27.82
CA LYS A 386 26.79 -39.43 -27.64
C LYS A 386 27.34 -40.17 -28.87
N ASP A 387 26.44 -40.73 -29.68
CA ASP A 387 26.75 -41.53 -30.89
C ASP A 387 25.87 -41.08 -32.08
N ASP A 388 26.10 -41.65 -33.28
CA ASP A 388 25.22 -41.44 -34.44
C ASP A 388 23.80 -42.04 -34.29
N GLN A 389 23.45 -42.59 -33.13
CA GLN A 389 22.10 -43.08 -32.86
C GLN A 389 21.10 -41.91 -32.67
N PRO A 390 19.86 -42.03 -33.18
CA PRO A 390 18.80 -41.06 -32.89
C PRO A 390 18.41 -41.06 -31.41
N LEU A 391 18.13 -39.87 -30.86
CA LEU A 391 17.57 -39.70 -29.53
C LEU A 391 16.08 -40.05 -29.57
N LYS A 392 15.63 -40.93 -28.68
CA LYS A 392 14.23 -41.33 -28.58
C LYS A 392 13.43 -40.28 -27.83
N ILE A 393 12.29 -39.86 -28.39
CA ILE A 393 11.42 -38.86 -27.80
C ILE A 393 10.03 -39.42 -27.61
N TYR A 394 9.52 -39.28 -26.39
CA TYR A 394 8.10 -39.37 -26.10
C TYR A 394 7.53 -37.96 -26.02
N THR A 395 6.36 -37.73 -26.61
CA THR A 395 5.63 -36.48 -26.43
C THR A 395 4.12 -36.68 -26.56
N ASP A 396 3.39 -35.91 -25.75
CA ASP A 396 1.93 -35.76 -25.83
C ASP A 396 1.52 -34.54 -26.66
N ASN A 397 2.48 -33.74 -27.14
CA ASN A 397 2.23 -32.51 -27.88
C ASN A 397 2.04 -32.79 -29.38
N PRO A 398 0.84 -32.58 -29.96
CA PRO A 398 0.58 -32.85 -31.36
C PRO A 398 1.45 -32.05 -32.33
N GLN A 399 1.84 -30.82 -31.96
CA GLN A 399 2.68 -29.98 -32.80
C GLN A 399 4.11 -30.52 -32.88
N VAL A 400 4.64 -31.08 -31.78
CA VAL A 400 5.96 -31.73 -31.79
C VAL A 400 5.91 -32.99 -32.66
N LEU A 401 4.86 -33.81 -32.54
CA LEU A 401 4.66 -35.00 -33.37
C LEU A 401 4.62 -34.67 -34.87
N ASP A 402 3.98 -33.57 -35.24
CA ASP A 402 3.86 -33.16 -36.64
C ASP A 402 5.14 -32.47 -37.16
N ALA A 403 5.73 -31.57 -36.38
CA ALA A 403 6.82 -30.71 -36.84
C ALA A 403 8.22 -31.34 -36.75
N LEU A 404 8.48 -32.19 -35.75
CA LEU A 404 9.81 -32.73 -35.50
C LEU A 404 10.12 -33.88 -36.48
N LYS A 405 10.80 -33.55 -37.60
CA LYS A 405 11.08 -34.49 -38.71
C LYS A 405 12.56 -34.80 -38.91
N ARG A 406 13.38 -34.45 -37.92
CA ARG A 406 14.84 -34.58 -37.98
C ARG A 406 15.31 -36.03 -37.75
N PRO A 407 16.30 -36.53 -38.52
CA PRO A 407 16.80 -37.90 -38.39
C PRO A 407 17.53 -38.18 -37.07
N GLU A 408 17.98 -37.13 -36.38
CA GLU A 408 18.61 -37.23 -35.05
C GLU A 408 17.61 -37.57 -33.94
N PHE A 409 16.31 -37.59 -34.25
CA PHE A 409 15.22 -37.76 -33.31
C PHE A 409 14.27 -38.87 -33.77
N GLN A 410 13.96 -39.80 -32.86
CA GLN A 410 13.04 -40.91 -33.12
C GLN A 410 11.86 -40.85 -32.16
N LEU A 411 10.64 -40.68 -32.66
CA LEU A 411 9.44 -40.72 -31.82
C LEU A 411 9.15 -42.14 -31.34
N VAL A 412 8.90 -42.29 -30.05
CA VAL A 412 8.48 -43.55 -29.39
C VAL A 412 7.12 -43.39 -28.73
N LYS A 413 6.43 -44.50 -28.51
CA LYS A 413 5.07 -44.51 -27.94
C LYS A 413 5.07 -44.55 -26.41
N GLU A 414 6.03 -45.25 -25.82
CA GLU A 414 6.09 -45.47 -24.38
C GLU A 414 7.09 -44.50 -23.74
N PRO A 415 6.69 -43.74 -22.70
CA PRO A 415 7.58 -42.79 -22.01
C PRO A 415 8.86 -43.43 -21.50
N LYS A 416 8.78 -44.64 -20.94
CA LYS A 416 9.93 -45.39 -20.40
C LYS A 416 10.96 -45.84 -21.43
N GLU A 417 10.66 -45.76 -22.73
CA GLU A 417 11.61 -46.08 -23.80
C GLU A 417 12.37 -44.85 -24.31
N ALA A 418 11.92 -43.64 -23.95
CA ALA A 418 12.47 -42.40 -24.45
C ALA A 418 13.80 -42.03 -23.77
N ASP A 419 14.60 -41.20 -24.44
CA ASP A 419 15.70 -40.45 -23.84
C ASP A 419 15.23 -39.07 -23.39
N ILE A 420 14.21 -38.53 -24.07
CA ILE A 420 13.58 -37.24 -23.80
C ILE A 420 12.06 -37.45 -23.66
N VAL A 421 11.51 -37.02 -22.53
CA VAL A 421 10.07 -36.98 -22.24
C VAL A 421 9.62 -35.52 -22.34
N TRP A 422 8.93 -35.18 -23.42
CA TRP A 422 8.43 -33.83 -23.69
C TRP A 422 6.92 -33.79 -23.47
N SER A 423 6.48 -33.41 -22.27
CA SER A 423 5.07 -33.43 -21.88
C SER A 423 4.52 -32.04 -21.58
N HIS A 424 3.25 -31.82 -21.95
CA HIS A 424 2.49 -30.66 -21.51
C HIS A 424 2.00 -30.81 -20.05
N ALA A 425 1.76 -32.06 -19.60
CA ALA A 425 1.36 -32.34 -18.22
C ALA A 425 2.52 -32.11 -17.24
N GLN A 426 2.18 -31.71 -16.01
CA GLN A 426 3.18 -31.52 -14.96
C GLN A 426 3.90 -32.85 -14.66
N VAL A 427 5.23 -32.84 -14.70
CA VAL A 427 6.07 -34.02 -14.42
C VAL A 427 6.47 -34.03 -12.96
N ASP A 428 5.55 -34.45 -12.09
CA ASP A 428 5.80 -34.65 -10.66
C ASP A 428 6.18 -36.10 -10.32
N ASP A 429 6.37 -36.39 -9.03
CA ASP A 429 6.73 -37.73 -8.54
C ASP A 429 5.65 -38.78 -8.83
N GLU A 430 4.38 -38.39 -8.89
CA GLU A 430 3.27 -39.30 -9.19
C GLU A 430 3.27 -39.66 -10.66
N PHE A 431 3.41 -38.66 -11.54
CA PHE A 431 3.54 -38.83 -12.99
C PHE A 431 4.76 -39.69 -13.34
N ARG A 432 5.91 -39.41 -12.72
CA ARG A 432 7.14 -40.20 -12.88
C ARG A 432 6.93 -41.68 -12.55
N LYS A 433 6.27 -41.97 -11.42
CA LYS A 433 5.97 -43.36 -11.01
C LYS A 433 4.95 -44.02 -11.92
N ALA A 434 3.89 -43.32 -12.29
CA ALA A 434 2.80 -43.84 -13.11
C ALA A 434 3.28 -44.26 -14.51
N LEU A 435 4.25 -43.54 -15.08
CA LEU A 435 4.80 -43.81 -16.40
C LEU A 435 6.13 -44.57 -16.38
N GLU A 436 6.56 -45.05 -15.21
CA GLU A 436 7.83 -45.78 -15.03
C GLU A 436 9.04 -45.00 -15.60
N LEU A 437 9.09 -43.68 -15.37
CA LEU A 437 10.18 -42.83 -15.85
C LEU A 437 11.49 -43.20 -15.15
N ARG A 438 12.59 -43.18 -15.90
CA ARG A 438 13.94 -43.45 -15.42
C ARG A 438 14.62 -42.14 -15.03
N ASP A 439 15.51 -42.21 -14.05
CA ASP A 439 16.23 -41.03 -13.55
C ASP A 439 17.21 -40.41 -14.57
N ASP A 440 17.57 -41.16 -15.62
CA ASP A 440 18.48 -40.73 -16.69
C ASP A 440 17.78 -40.12 -17.92
N GLN A 441 16.47 -39.90 -17.85
CA GLN A 441 15.67 -39.30 -18.92
C GLN A 441 15.60 -37.79 -18.81
N TYR A 442 15.76 -37.11 -19.94
CA TYR A 442 15.54 -35.67 -20.01
C TYR A 442 14.05 -35.32 -19.98
N VAL A 443 13.69 -34.29 -19.21
CA VAL A 443 12.32 -33.75 -19.13
C VAL A 443 12.28 -32.27 -19.51
N ASN A 444 11.14 -31.80 -20.01
CA ASN A 444 10.95 -30.43 -20.47
C ASN A 444 10.54 -29.41 -19.39
N GLN A 445 10.77 -29.75 -18.11
CA GLN A 445 10.36 -28.97 -16.94
C GLN A 445 11.47 -29.02 -15.89
N PHE A 446 11.73 -27.89 -15.23
CA PHE A 446 12.64 -27.85 -14.09
C PHE A 446 11.86 -28.07 -12.78
N PRO A 447 12.42 -28.81 -11.80
CA PRO A 447 11.82 -28.86 -10.47
C PRO A 447 11.70 -27.45 -9.90
N TYR A 448 10.69 -27.19 -9.09
CA TYR A 448 10.47 -25.88 -8.45
C TYR A 448 10.40 -24.65 -9.40
N GLU A 449 10.19 -24.84 -10.71
CA GLU A 449 10.06 -23.73 -11.67
C GLU A 449 8.85 -22.82 -11.39
N ALA A 450 7.92 -23.30 -10.56
CA ALA A 450 6.87 -22.52 -9.91
C ALA A 450 7.37 -21.17 -9.33
N CYS A 451 8.64 -21.11 -8.90
CA CYS A 451 9.27 -19.89 -8.38
C CYS A 451 9.33 -18.73 -9.39
N ILE A 452 9.24 -19.01 -10.70
CA ILE A 452 9.22 -18.00 -11.78
C ILE A 452 7.94 -18.05 -12.63
N VAL A 453 7.25 -19.19 -12.70
CA VAL A 453 6.05 -19.30 -13.56
C VAL A 453 4.74 -18.96 -12.86
N MET A 454 4.68 -19.01 -11.52
CA MET A 454 3.52 -18.51 -10.77
C MET A 454 3.72 -17.03 -10.45
N LYS A 455 2.74 -16.18 -10.78
CA LYS A 455 2.88 -14.72 -10.74
C LYS A 455 3.30 -14.17 -9.37
N HIS A 456 2.71 -14.71 -8.30
CA HIS A 456 3.03 -14.31 -6.92
C HIS A 456 4.43 -14.76 -6.51
N HIS A 457 4.83 -16.00 -6.85
CA HIS A 457 6.17 -16.47 -6.59
C HIS A 457 7.22 -15.73 -7.42
N LEU A 458 6.97 -15.43 -8.70
CA LEU A 458 7.89 -14.63 -9.52
C LEU A 458 8.22 -13.31 -8.83
N ALA A 459 7.20 -12.56 -8.40
CA ALA A 459 7.41 -11.31 -7.68
C ALA A 459 8.19 -11.50 -6.37
N GLN A 460 7.85 -12.53 -5.58
CA GLN A 460 8.54 -12.85 -4.33
C GLN A 460 10.00 -13.28 -4.55
N THR A 461 10.26 -14.13 -5.53
CA THR A 461 11.59 -14.62 -5.89
C THR A 461 12.46 -13.48 -6.34
N MET A 462 11.99 -12.62 -7.24
CA MET A 462 12.76 -11.48 -7.73
C MET A 462 13.00 -10.43 -6.64
N MET A 463 12.00 -10.17 -5.80
CA MET A 463 12.16 -9.27 -4.65
C MET A 463 13.16 -9.83 -3.61
N LYS A 464 13.15 -11.13 -3.35
CA LYS A 464 14.14 -11.79 -2.48
C LYS A 464 15.54 -11.80 -3.11
N ALA A 465 15.61 -11.88 -4.44
CA ALA A 465 16.88 -11.95 -5.16
C ALA A 465 17.55 -10.58 -5.25
N TYR A 466 16.79 -9.53 -5.55
CA TYR A 466 17.35 -8.25 -5.96
C TYR A 466 16.72 -7.03 -5.27
N GLY A 467 15.70 -7.21 -4.45
CA GLY A 467 14.86 -6.11 -4.00
C GLY A 467 14.10 -5.48 -5.16
N ARG A 468 13.97 -4.14 -5.14
CA ARG A 468 13.26 -3.39 -6.18
C ARG A 468 14.07 -3.32 -7.46
N LYS A 469 13.46 -3.72 -8.57
CA LYS A 469 14.04 -3.61 -9.92
C LYS A 469 13.12 -2.80 -10.82
N PRO A 470 13.66 -1.88 -11.67
CA PRO A 470 12.85 -1.07 -12.57
C PRO A 470 12.00 -1.88 -13.57
N TRP A 471 12.42 -3.10 -13.88
CA TRP A 471 11.71 -4.00 -14.79
C TRP A 471 10.60 -4.83 -14.14
N LEU A 472 10.46 -4.78 -12.81
CA LEU A 472 9.42 -5.51 -12.07
C LEU A 472 8.43 -4.52 -11.45
N GLN A 473 7.15 -4.69 -11.74
CA GLN A 473 6.11 -3.86 -11.14
C GLN A 473 5.91 -4.19 -9.67
N VAL A 474 5.63 -3.16 -8.85
CA VAL A 474 5.24 -3.33 -7.45
C VAL A 474 4.06 -4.28 -7.39
N THR A 475 4.21 -5.36 -6.62
CA THR A 475 3.24 -6.45 -6.55
C THR A 475 3.00 -6.82 -5.09
N TYR A 476 1.72 -7.01 -4.76
CA TYR A 476 1.23 -7.50 -3.49
C TYR A 476 0.53 -8.84 -3.69
N GLU A 477 0.86 -9.81 -2.87
CA GLU A 477 0.15 -11.08 -2.77
C GLU A 477 -1.02 -10.90 -1.79
N LEU A 478 -2.27 -10.95 -2.27
CA LEU A 478 -3.44 -10.52 -1.48
C LEU A 478 -3.90 -11.54 -0.42
N ASP A 479 -3.33 -12.74 -0.31
CA ASP A 479 -3.60 -13.62 0.83
C ASP A 479 -2.76 -13.25 2.06
N SER A 480 -1.66 -12.50 1.89
CA SER A 480 -0.75 -12.14 3.00
C SER A 480 -0.42 -10.65 3.13
N GLU A 481 -0.60 -9.85 2.08
CA GLU A 481 -0.15 -8.45 2.04
C GLU A 481 -1.30 -7.43 1.88
N VAL A 482 -2.55 -7.81 2.16
CA VAL A 482 -3.72 -6.90 2.08
C VAL A 482 -3.52 -5.61 2.86
N PRO A 483 -3.07 -5.64 4.13
CA PRO A 483 -2.94 -4.40 4.90
C PRO A 483 -1.92 -3.43 4.29
N ALA A 484 -0.77 -3.96 3.85
CA ALA A 484 0.27 -3.15 3.22
C ALA A 484 -0.18 -2.59 1.87
N MET A 485 -0.94 -3.37 1.09
CA MET A 485 -1.52 -2.92 -0.17
C MET A 485 -2.53 -1.78 0.04
N ILE A 486 -3.42 -1.89 1.04
CA ILE A 486 -4.34 -0.81 1.41
C ILE A 486 -3.56 0.44 1.84
N GLY A 487 -2.48 0.28 2.59
CA GLY A 487 -1.63 1.39 3.04
C GLY A 487 -0.97 2.14 1.88
N ASP A 488 -0.39 1.41 0.92
CA ASP A 488 0.16 1.99 -0.32
C ASP A 488 -0.93 2.72 -1.11
N PHE A 489 -2.10 2.09 -1.28
CA PHE A 489 -3.23 2.70 -1.97
C PHE A 489 -3.66 4.02 -1.33
N GLN A 490 -3.80 4.05 -0.01
CA GLN A 490 -4.20 5.25 0.74
C GLN A 490 -3.13 6.34 0.68
N GLN A 491 -1.85 5.98 0.81
CA GLN A 491 -0.76 6.94 0.70
C GLN A 491 -0.71 7.58 -0.69
N ARG A 492 -0.91 6.79 -1.76
CA ARG A 492 -0.96 7.31 -3.13
C ARG A 492 -2.12 8.27 -3.36
N GLU A 493 -3.28 7.95 -2.79
CA GLU A 493 -4.46 8.81 -2.82
C GLU A 493 -4.17 10.15 -2.11
N GLU A 494 -3.58 10.11 -0.92
CA GLU A 494 -3.18 11.30 -0.15
C GLU A 494 -2.15 12.16 -0.87
N SER A 495 -1.19 11.53 -1.55
CA SER A 495 -0.14 12.23 -2.28
C SER A 495 -0.55 12.65 -3.70
N GLY A 496 -1.77 12.33 -4.14
CA GLY A 496 -2.26 12.63 -5.50
C GLY A 496 -1.46 11.94 -6.60
N THR A 497 -0.85 10.79 -6.31
CA THR A 497 -0.04 10.01 -7.27
C THR A 497 -0.86 8.94 -7.98
N ASP A 498 -0.30 8.36 -9.05
CA ASP A 498 -1.05 7.35 -9.79
C ASP A 498 -1.36 6.11 -8.95
N ASN A 499 -2.65 5.76 -8.97
CA ASN A 499 -3.26 4.70 -8.17
C ASN A 499 -4.01 3.70 -9.05
N LEU A 500 -3.52 3.43 -10.27
CA LEU A 500 -4.08 2.41 -11.16
C LEU A 500 -3.43 1.05 -10.91
N TRP A 501 -4.26 0.03 -10.68
CA TRP A 501 -3.86 -1.32 -10.33
C TRP A 501 -4.44 -2.35 -11.29
N ILE A 502 -3.77 -3.49 -11.38
CA ILE A 502 -4.30 -4.69 -12.05
C ILE A 502 -4.28 -5.87 -11.09
N LEU A 503 -5.44 -6.51 -10.95
CA LEU A 503 -5.59 -7.77 -10.24
C LEU A 503 -5.44 -8.93 -11.21
N LYS A 504 -4.71 -9.96 -10.80
CA LYS A 504 -4.48 -11.17 -11.60
C LYS A 504 -4.57 -12.40 -10.69
N PRO A 505 -5.23 -13.50 -11.11
CA PRO A 505 -5.15 -14.77 -10.40
C PRO A 505 -3.72 -15.33 -10.41
N TRP A 506 -3.37 -16.12 -9.39
CA TRP A 506 -2.03 -16.68 -9.25
C TRP A 506 -1.59 -17.56 -10.43
N ASN A 507 -2.47 -18.47 -10.85
CA ASN A 507 -2.19 -19.57 -11.79
C ASN A 507 -3.13 -19.62 -13.00
N MET A 508 -4.08 -18.68 -13.13
CA MET A 508 -4.92 -18.60 -14.34
C MET A 508 -4.19 -17.88 -15.48
N ALA A 509 -4.53 -18.27 -16.70
CA ALA A 509 -4.02 -17.71 -17.95
C ALA A 509 -5.14 -16.99 -18.73
N ARG A 510 -4.78 -16.40 -19.88
CA ARG A 510 -5.72 -15.76 -20.83
C ARG A 510 -6.48 -14.55 -20.25
N SER A 511 -5.88 -13.88 -19.26
CA SER A 511 -6.47 -12.70 -18.61
C SER A 511 -7.83 -12.97 -17.93
N ILE A 512 -8.17 -14.23 -17.69
CA ILE A 512 -9.40 -14.61 -16.99
C ILE A 512 -9.35 -14.03 -15.57
N ASP A 513 -10.47 -13.47 -15.14
CA ASP A 513 -10.65 -12.90 -13.80
C ASP A 513 -9.57 -11.86 -13.43
N SER A 514 -9.10 -11.13 -14.45
CA SER A 514 -8.17 -10.00 -14.31
C SER A 514 -8.90 -8.68 -14.48
N VAL A 515 -8.63 -7.72 -13.60
CA VAL A 515 -9.35 -6.44 -13.57
C VAL A 515 -8.36 -5.30 -13.42
N VAL A 516 -8.55 -4.24 -14.21
CA VAL A 516 -7.82 -2.97 -14.06
C VAL A 516 -8.73 -1.98 -13.35
N THR A 517 -8.26 -1.38 -12.25
CA THR A 517 -9.12 -0.51 -11.43
C THR A 517 -8.33 0.53 -10.61
N ARG A 518 -9.00 1.66 -10.34
CA ARG A 518 -8.59 2.68 -9.35
C ARG A 518 -9.41 2.59 -8.06
N ASN A 519 -10.24 1.56 -7.90
CA ASN A 519 -11.23 1.50 -6.83
C ASN A 519 -10.82 0.48 -5.76
N LEU A 520 -10.53 0.97 -4.55
CA LEU A 520 -10.13 0.12 -3.42
C LEU A 520 -11.20 -0.92 -3.05
N CYS A 521 -12.48 -0.56 -3.10
CA CYS A 521 -13.57 -1.51 -2.86
C CYS A 521 -13.54 -2.63 -3.89
N ALA A 522 -13.27 -2.31 -5.17
CA ALA A 522 -13.12 -3.32 -6.22
C ALA A 522 -11.95 -4.27 -5.92
N ILE A 523 -10.78 -3.72 -5.57
CA ILE A 523 -9.58 -4.50 -5.23
C ILE A 523 -9.91 -5.53 -4.13
N ILE A 524 -10.58 -5.09 -3.05
CA ILE A 524 -10.94 -5.94 -1.92
C ILE A 524 -11.97 -7.00 -2.32
N ARG A 525 -13.04 -6.61 -3.02
CA ARG A 525 -14.16 -7.51 -3.35
C ARG A 525 -13.72 -8.60 -4.34
N ILE A 526 -12.87 -8.28 -5.31
CA ILE A 526 -12.34 -9.26 -6.30
C ILE A 526 -11.57 -10.40 -5.64
N MET A 527 -11.06 -10.22 -4.42
CA MET A 527 -10.42 -11.32 -3.66
C MET A 527 -11.38 -12.47 -3.31
N GLU A 528 -12.70 -12.27 -3.44
CA GLU A 528 -13.71 -13.30 -3.17
C GLU A 528 -13.77 -14.36 -4.27
N THR A 529 -13.33 -14.02 -5.48
CA THR A 529 -13.21 -14.96 -6.61
C THR A 529 -11.93 -15.78 -6.57
N GLY A 530 -11.20 -15.75 -5.45
CA GLY A 530 -10.06 -16.62 -5.16
C GLY A 530 -8.76 -15.84 -5.05
N PRO A 531 -7.63 -16.54 -4.88
CA PRO A 531 -6.34 -15.90 -4.64
C PRO A 531 -5.90 -14.99 -5.79
N LYS A 532 -5.38 -13.81 -5.46
CA LYS A 532 -4.99 -12.76 -6.41
C LYS A 532 -3.67 -12.13 -6.04
N ILE A 533 -2.97 -11.59 -7.04
CA ILE A 533 -2.02 -10.51 -6.84
C ILE A 533 -2.67 -9.17 -7.17
N CYS A 534 -2.29 -8.12 -6.46
CA CYS A 534 -2.53 -6.73 -6.85
C CYS A 534 -1.20 -6.14 -7.30
N GLN A 535 -1.11 -5.78 -8.57
CA GLN A 535 0.12 -5.27 -9.16
C GLN A 535 -0.11 -3.85 -9.68
N LYS A 536 0.87 -2.97 -9.48
CA LYS A 536 0.83 -1.63 -10.04
C LYS A 536 0.73 -1.74 -11.55
N TYR A 537 -0.32 -1.12 -12.11
CA TYR A 537 -0.55 -1.17 -13.54
C TYR A 537 0.43 -0.23 -14.26
N ILE A 538 0.88 -0.60 -15.46
CA ILE A 538 1.72 0.25 -16.32
C ILE A 538 0.80 1.24 -17.01
N GLU A 539 0.58 2.41 -16.39
CA GLU A 539 -0.41 3.38 -16.86
C GLU A 539 0.05 4.16 -18.10
N ARG A 540 1.36 4.32 -18.29
CA ARG A 540 1.98 4.94 -19.47
C ARG A 540 2.88 3.91 -20.19
N PRO A 541 2.29 2.93 -20.90
CA PRO A 541 3.06 2.01 -21.73
C PRO A 541 3.54 2.72 -23.00
N ALA A 542 4.63 2.24 -23.60
CA ALA A 542 4.90 2.55 -24.99
C ALA A 542 3.74 2.04 -25.85
N LEU A 543 3.38 2.79 -26.88
CA LEU A 543 2.30 2.46 -27.79
C LEU A 543 2.87 2.15 -29.17
N TYR A 544 2.14 1.36 -29.95
CA TYR A 544 2.43 1.14 -31.36
C TYR A 544 1.18 1.57 -32.13
N LYS A 545 1.30 2.64 -32.94
CA LYS A 545 0.18 3.26 -33.66
C LYS A 545 -1.01 3.57 -32.74
N GLY A 546 -0.73 4.05 -31.52
CA GLY A 546 -1.73 4.38 -30.49
C GLY A 546 -2.35 3.19 -29.75
N LYS A 547 -1.93 1.95 -30.02
CA LYS A 547 -2.43 0.74 -29.37
C LYS A 547 -1.44 0.21 -28.34
N LYS A 548 -1.96 -0.43 -27.30
CA LYS A 548 -1.16 -1.13 -26.29
C LYS A 548 -0.62 -2.43 -26.91
N PHE A 549 0.59 -2.83 -26.54
CA PHE A 549 1.15 -4.10 -26.99
C PHE A 549 1.94 -4.80 -25.89
N ASP A 550 2.16 -6.09 -26.08
CA ASP A 550 3.18 -6.85 -25.38
C ASP A 550 3.98 -7.69 -26.39
N LEU A 551 5.14 -8.16 -25.94
CA LEU A 551 6.08 -8.97 -26.71
C LEU A 551 6.24 -10.32 -26.02
N ARG A 552 5.95 -11.41 -26.73
CA ARG A 552 6.25 -12.78 -26.29
C ARG A 552 7.62 -13.19 -26.82
N TYR A 553 8.58 -13.33 -25.93
CA TYR A 553 9.87 -13.96 -26.21
C TYR A 553 9.83 -15.45 -25.87
N ILE A 554 10.59 -16.25 -26.62
CA ILE A 554 10.81 -17.67 -26.34
C ILE A 554 12.23 -17.85 -25.81
N LEU A 555 12.34 -18.41 -24.61
CA LEU A 555 13.61 -18.75 -23.98
C LEU A 555 13.79 -20.26 -23.93
N LEU A 556 14.98 -20.73 -24.24
CA LEU A 556 15.41 -22.12 -24.18
C LEU A 556 16.45 -22.26 -23.08
N VAL A 557 16.12 -23.01 -22.04
CA VAL A 557 16.96 -23.16 -20.85
C VAL A 557 17.50 -24.58 -20.81
N ARG A 558 18.82 -24.73 -20.96
CA ARG A 558 19.48 -26.05 -20.93
C ARG A 558 20.02 -26.41 -19.55
N SER A 559 20.24 -25.42 -18.69
CA SER A 559 20.74 -25.61 -17.33
C SER A 559 20.53 -24.35 -16.49
N ILE A 560 20.22 -24.57 -15.21
CA ILE A 560 20.15 -23.52 -14.18
C ILE A 560 21.50 -23.30 -13.48
N ASN A 561 22.40 -24.29 -13.46
CA ASN A 561 23.69 -24.19 -12.79
C ASN A 561 24.77 -25.07 -13.46
N PRO A 562 25.71 -24.51 -14.24
CA PRO A 562 25.79 -23.10 -14.62
C PRO A 562 24.63 -22.70 -15.53
N LEU A 563 24.25 -21.43 -15.50
CA LEU A 563 23.20 -20.90 -16.37
C LEU A 563 23.60 -21.00 -17.84
N ASP A 564 22.64 -21.39 -18.66
CA ASP A 564 22.80 -21.54 -20.08
C ASP A 564 21.45 -21.46 -20.77
N ILE A 565 21.21 -20.26 -21.26
CA ILE A 565 19.91 -19.79 -21.68
C ILE A 565 20.09 -19.15 -23.04
N PHE A 566 19.18 -19.48 -23.93
CA PHE A 566 19.10 -18.91 -25.26
C PHE A 566 17.77 -18.20 -25.39
N VAL A 567 17.76 -17.07 -26.09
CA VAL A 567 16.55 -16.37 -26.49
C VAL A 567 16.37 -16.58 -27.99
N GLY A 568 15.14 -16.80 -28.43
CA GLY A 568 14.83 -16.82 -29.86
C GLY A 568 15.18 -15.49 -30.51
N ASP A 569 15.70 -15.53 -31.75
CA ASP A 569 16.05 -14.33 -32.52
C ASP A 569 14.80 -13.61 -33.08
N MET A 570 13.66 -13.76 -32.41
CA MET A 570 12.38 -13.17 -32.76
C MET A 570 11.47 -13.11 -31.52
N PHE A 571 10.44 -12.26 -31.56
CA PHE A 571 9.34 -12.22 -30.58
C PHE A 571 7.98 -12.08 -31.27
N TRP A 572 6.90 -12.55 -30.64
CA TRP A 572 5.54 -12.28 -31.14
C TRP A 572 5.00 -10.99 -30.54
N SER A 573 4.79 -9.98 -31.38
CA SER A 573 4.03 -8.80 -30.98
C SER A 573 2.54 -9.15 -30.86
N ARG A 574 1.90 -8.71 -29.77
CA ARG A 574 0.48 -8.89 -29.51
C ARG A 574 -0.11 -7.53 -29.18
N LEU A 575 -1.06 -7.07 -29.98
CA LEU A 575 -1.64 -5.73 -29.85
C LEU A 575 -3.04 -5.79 -29.25
N SER A 576 -3.40 -4.74 -28.52
CA SER A 576 -4.80 -4.44 -28.22
C SER A 576 -5.55 -4.16 -29.53
N ASN A 577 -6.87 -4.27 -29.51
CA ASN A 577 -7.68 -3.91 -30.67
C ASN A 577 -8.02 -2.43 -30.68
N ASN A 578 -8.35 -1.89 -29.50
CA ASN A 578 -8.71 -0.51 -29.31
C ASN A 578 -7.47 0.36 -29.03
N THR A 579 -7.60 1.65 -29.35
CA THR A 579 -6.64 2.68 -28.97
C THR A 579 -6.54 2.73 -27.45
N TYR A 580 -5.32 2.83 -26.94
CA TYR A 580 -5.09 2.83 -25.50
C TYR A 580 -5.70 4.06 -24.82
N SER A 581 -6.38 3.85 -23.69
CA SER A 581 -6.95 4.90 -22.86
C SER A 581 -6.93 4.48 -21.41
N THR A 582 -6.82 5.44 -20.50
CA THR A 582 -6.95 5.24 -19.04
C THR A 582 -8.18 5.96 -18.47
N ASN A 583 -9.10 6.38 -19.35
CA ASN A 583 -10.39 6.96 -18.95
C ASN A 583 -11.17 5.91 -18.15
N GLU A 584 -11.85 6.34 -17.08
CA GLU A 584 -12.55 5.43 -16.15
C GLU A 584 -13.53 4.50 -16.86
N ALA A 585 -14.32 5.04 -17.79
CA ALA A 585 -15.29 4.30 -18.60
C ALA A 585 -14.66 3.22 -19.51
N MET A 586 -13.34 3.30 -19.77
CA MET A 586 -12.61 2.34 -20.61
C MET A 586 -11.83 1.30 -19.80
N LEU A 587 -11.68 1.46 -18.47
CA LEU A 587 -10.89 0.54 -17.65
C LEU A 587 -11.45 -0.89 -17.65
N SER A 588 -12.75 -1.04 -17.84
CA SER A 588 -13.42 -2.35 -17.99
C SER A 588 -13.38 -2.90 -19.42
N ASP A 589 -12.93 -2.12 -20.41
CA ASP A 589 -12.86 -2.57 -21.80
C ASP A 589 -11.66 -3.49 -22.01
N TYR A 590 -11.97 -4.77 -22.23
CA TYR A 590 -10.97 -5.81 -22.46
C TYR A 590 -10.06 -5.49 -23.64
N GLU A 591 -10.65 -4.98 -24.73
CA GLU A 591 -9.96 -4.75 -26.01
C GLU A 591 -9.02 -3.53 -25.99
N THR A 592 -9.08 -2.72 -24.93
CA THR A 592 -8.17 -1.59 -24.66
C THR A 592 -6.99 -1.99 -23.78
N HIS A 593 -7.24 -2.79 -22.73
CA HIS A 593 -6.25 -3.03 -21.66
C HIS A 593 -5.50 -4.36 -21.76
N PHE A 594 -6.03 -5.34 -22.50
CA PHE A 594 -5.39 -6.63 -22.73
C PHE A 594 -4.96 -6.78 -24.19
N THR A 595 -4.07 -7.74 -24.44
CA THR A 595 -3.41 -7.96 -25.74
C THR A 595 -3.59 -9.40 -26.23
N VAL A 596 -4.18 -10.26 -25.42
CA VAL A 596 -4.49 -11.66 -25.76
C VAL A 596 -5.86 -11.69 -26.44
N MET A 597 -5.91 -11.39 -27.74
CA MET A 597 -7.17 -11.28 -28.48
C MET A 597 -7.73 -12.61 -29.00
N ASN A 598 -6.91 -13.66 -29.11
CA ASN A 598 -7.25 -14.96 -29.71
C ASN A 598 -8.54 -15.63 -29.17
N TYR A 599 -9.03 -15.21 -28.01
CA TYR A 599 -10.19 -15.79 -27.33
C TYR A 599 -11.44 -14.90 -27.35
N VAL A 600 -11.34 -13.66 -27.83
CA VAL A 600 -12.44 -12.67 -27.82
C VAL A 600 -12.74 -12.17 -29.24
N SER A 601 -11.70 -11.79 -29.98
CA SER A 601 -11.83 -11.14 -31.29
C SER A 601 -10.61 -11.43 -32.18
N GLY A 602 -10.63 -11.00 -33.44
CA GLY A 602 -9.57 -11.30 -34.41
C GLY A 602 -8.18 -10.91 -33.91
N LEU A 603 -7.19 -11.77 -34.15
CA LEU A 603 -5.79 -11.53 -33.77
C LEU A 603 -5.25 -10.28 -34.47
N ASN A 604 -4.74 -9.32 -33.69
CA ASN A 604 -3.93 -8.21 -34.18
C ASN A 604 -2.45 -8.49 -33.88
N HIS A 605 -1.72 -8.96 -34.90
CA HIS A 605 -0.31 -9.35 -34.82
C HIS A 605 0.50 -8.65 -35.92
N VAL A 606 1.70 -8.21 -35.57
CA VAL A 606 2.67 -7.61 -36.49
C VAL A 606 3.94 -8.45 -36.48
N ASN A 607 4.48 -8.75 -37.66
CA ASN A 607 5.72 -9.50 -37.77
C ASN A 607 6.88 -8.74 -37.09
N THR A 608 7.81 -9.46 -36.48
CA THR A 608 8.89 -8.89 -35.66
C THR A 608 9.65 -7.75 -36.36
N ASN A 609 10.12 -7.91 -37.59
CA ASN A 609 10.91 -6.86 -38.26
C ASN A 609 10.07 -5.65 -38.70
N GLU A 610 8.82 -5.87 -39.08
CA GLU A 610 7.89 -4.78 -39.38
C GLU A 610 7.61 -3.97 -38.12
N PHE A 611 7.34 -4.66 -37.00
CA PHE A 611 7.15 -4.04 -35.69
C PHE A 611 8.37 -3.19 -35.31
N VAL A 612 9.57 -3.77 -35.36
CA VAL A 612 10.82 -3.08 -35.01
C VAL A 612 11.02 -1.84 -35.88
N SER A 613 10.98 -2.00 -37.20
CA SER A 613 11.25 -0.89 -38.13
C SER A 613 10.26 0.27 -37.97
N GLU A 614 8.98 -0.03 -37.78
CA GLU A 614 7.97 1.01 -37.59
C GLU A 614 8.03 1.62 -36.19
N PHE A 615 8.33 0.83 -35.16
CA PHE A 615 8.45 1.31 -33.78
C PHE A 615 9.66 2.23 -33.60
N GLU A 616 10.82 1.88 -34.16
CA GLU A 616 12.01 2.75 -34.17
C GLU A 616 11.73 4.09 -34.85
N LYS A 617 10.98 4.06 -35.96
CA LYS A 617 10.56 5.25 -36.68
C LYS A 617 9.55 6.09 -35.91
N GLU A 618 8.59 5.45 -35.23
CA GLU A 618 7.54 6.11 -34.44
C GLU A 618 8.12 6.82 -33.21
N HIS A 619 9.06 6.17 -32.51
CA HIS A 619 9.59 6.67 -31.23
C HIS A 619 10.98 7.31 -31.31
N GLY A 620 11.69 7.18 -32.44
CA GLY A 620 13.05 7.71 -32.59
C GLY A 620 14.08 7.00 -31.70
N VAL A 621 13.96 5.67 -31.58
CA VAL A 621 14.76 4.84 -30.67
C VAL A 621 15.55 3.77 -31.43
N SER A 622 16.55 3.18 -30.78
CA SER A 622 17.27 1.99 -31.24
C SER A 622 16.67 0.74 -30.57
N TRP A 623 16.16 -0.18 -31.37
CA TRP A 623 15.63 -1.45 -30.87
C TRP A 623 16.74 -2.32 -30.29
N ALA A 624 17.96 -2.26 -30.83
CA ALA A 624 19.09 -3.00 -30.30
C ALA A 624 19.35 -2.68 -28.82
N ASP A 625 19.20 -1.41 -28.42
CA ASP A 625 19.37 -1.00 -27.02
C ASP A 625 18.22 -1.51 -26.13
N ILE A 626 17.00 -1.56 -26.67
CA ILE A 626 15.82 -2.10 -25.98
C ILE A 626 16.00 -3.62 -25.80
N ASP A 627 16.38 -4.33 -26.85
CA ASP A 627 16.58 -5.78 -26.88
C ASP A 627 17.69 -6.20 -25.90
N GLU A 628 18.77 -5.42 -25.80
CA GLU A 628 19.83 -5.70 -24.82
C GLU A 628 19.34 -5.53 -23.37
N ARG A 629 18.51 -4.52 -23.09
CA ARG A 629 17.87 -4.38 -21.77
C ARG A 629 16.89 -5.51 -21.47
N VAL A 630 16.17 -6.01 -22.47
CA VAL A 630 15.29 -7.18 -22.35
C VAL A 630 16.09 -8.44 -22.04
N LYS A 631 17.19 -8.67 -22.77
CA LYS A 631 18.12 -9.79 -22.51
C LYS A 631 18.76 -9.71 -21.12
N ALA A 632 19.15 -8.52 -20.68
CA ALA A 632 19.67 -8.29 -19.33
C ALA A 632 18.63 -8.64 -18.25
N MET A 633 17.38 -8.20 -18.43
CA MET A 633 16.28 -8.57 -17.55
C MET A 633 16.07 -10.08 -17.50
N PHE A 634 16.10 -10.78 -18.64
CA PHE A 634 15.98 -12.24 -18.67
C PHE A 634 17.13 -12.95 -17.94
N ARG A 635 18.37 -12.49 -18.10
CA ARG A 635 19.51 -13.00 -17.31
C ARG A 635 19.23 -12.87 -15.82
N GLU A 636 18.84 -11.68 -15.35
CA GLU A 636 18.51 -11.44 -13.95
C GLU A 636 17.38 -12.36 -13.46
N VAL A 637 16.32 -12.59 -14.25
CA VAL A 637 15.21 -13.47 -13.83
C VAL A 637 15.68 -14.88 -13.47
N PHE A 638 16.50 -15.51 -14.33
CA PHE A 638 16.96 -16.88 -14.10
C PHE A 638 18.13 -16.95 -13.11
N GLU A 639 18.97 -15.91 -13.03
CA GLU A 639 19.98 -15.77 -11.98
C GLU A 639 19.33 -15.65 -10.60
N GLY A 640 18.27 -14.84 -10.48
CA GLY A 640 17.51 -14.67 -9.26
C GLY A 640 16.82 -15.97 -8.85
N ALA A 641 16.26 -16.70 -9.81
CA ALA A 641 15.68 -18.02 -9.58
C ALA A 641 16.73 -19.01 -9.07
N ALA A 642 17.89 -19.11 -9.73
CA ALA A 642 18.99 -19.98 -9.31
C ALA A 642 19.53 -19.64 -7.91
N MET A 643 19.54 -18.35 -7.56
CA MET A 643 20.01 -17.88 -6.26
C MET A 643 19.02 -18.15 -5.13
N VAL A 644 17.73 -17.91 -5.37
CA VAL A 644 16.69 -18.05 -4.34
C VAL A 644 16.18 -19.49 -4.23
N GLN A 645 16.19 -20.24 -5.33
CA GLN A 645 15.78 -21.63 -5.42
C GLN A 645 16.84 -22.49 -6.12
N PRO A 646 17.98 -22.80 -5.46
CA PRO A 646 19.05 -23.62 -6.05
C PRO A 646 18.60 -25.03 -6.45
N ASP A 647 17.60 -25.58 -5.74
CA ASP A 647 17.00 -26.89 -6.03
C ASP A 647 16.21 -26.92 -7.34
N MET A 648 16.05 -25.77 -8.02
CA MET A 648 15.53 -25.73 -9.38
C MET A 648 16.49 -26.41 -10.38
N HIS A 649 17.77 -26.51 -10.06
CA HIS A 649 18.74 -27.18 -10.92
C HIS A 649 18.50 -28.70 -10.98
N CYS A 650 18.42 -29.22 -12.20
CA CYS A 650 18.38 -30.64 -12.50
C CYS A 650 19.21 -30.92 -13.76
N GLU A 651 20.10 -31.91 -13.71
CA GLU A 651 20.97 -32.29 -14.83
C GLU A 651 20.17 -32.74 -16.06
N TYR A 652 19.03 -33.39 -15.83
CA TYR A 652 18.17 -33.95 -16.85
C TYR A 652 16.94 -33.06 -17.15
N ALA A 653 16.98 -31.77 -16.83
CA ALA A 653 15.91 -30.83 -17.18
C ALA A 653 16.38 -29.84 -18.25
N ARG A 654 15.58 -29.69 -19.31
CA ARG A 654 15.79 -28.69 -20.37
C ARG A 654 14.44 -28.17 -20.84
N ALA A 655 14.14 -26.90 -20.60
CA ALA A 655 12.79 -26.37 -20.76
C ALA A 655 12.71 -25.21 -21.76
N ILE A 656 11.48 -24.95 -22.19
CA ILE A 656 11.10 -23.77 -22.96
C ILE A 656 10.19 -22.88 -22.10
N TYR A 657 10.47 -21.59 -22.09
CA TYR A 657 9.66 -20.59 -21.40
C TYR A 657 9.19 -19.50 -22.37
N GLY A 658 7.94 -19.06 -22.20
CA GLY A 658 7.42 -17.87 -22.85
C GLY A 658 7.48 -16.70 -21.87
N CYS A 659 8.21 -15.64 -22.21
CA CYS A 659 8.31 -14.45 -21.38
C CYS A 659 7.52 -13.30 -22.01
N ASP A 660 6.62 -12.72 -21.22
CA ASP A 660 5.74 -11.62 -21.64
C ASP A 660 6.35 -10.30 -21.18
N VAL A 661 6.64 -9.42 -22.13
CA VAL A 661 7.32 -8.15 -21.88
C VAL A 661 6.51 -6.99 -22.41
N MET A 662 6.40 -5.93 -21.64
CA MET A 662 5.86 -4.64 -22.07
C MET A 662 6.94 -3.57 -21.96
N LEU A 663 6.86 -2.52 -22.75
CA LEU A 663 7.71 -1.34 -22.59
C LEU A 663 6.88 -0.24 -21.93
N ASP A 664 7.46 0.47 -20.95
CA ASP A 664 6.88 1.73 -20.48
C ASP A 664 7.24 2.90 -21.42
N GLU A 665 6.71 4.09 -21.13
CA GLU A 665 6.97 5.32 -21.90
C GLU A 665 8.46 5.67 -22.05
N ASN A 666 9.32 5.17 -21.15
CA ASN A 666 10.76 5.39 -21.17
C ASN A 666 11.51 4.24 -21.87
N MET A 667 10.79 3.35 -22.55
CA MET A 667 11.33 2.15 -23.19
C MET A 667 12.06 1.22 -22.20
N GLN A 668 11.69 1.29 -20.92
CA GLN A 668 12.16 0.34 -19.92
C GLN A 668 11.33 -0.93 -20.05
N PRO A 669 11.96 -2.09 -20.30
CA PRO A 669 11.24 -3.36 -20.31
C PRO A 669 10.66 -3.66 -18.93
N LYS A 670 9.42 -4.12 -18.92
CA LYS A 670 8.65 -4.59 -17.77
C LYS A 670 8.29 -6.05 -17.99
N LEU A 671 8.74 -6.93 -17.11
CA LEU A 671 8.32 -8.33 -17.11
C LEU A 671 6.88 -8.43 -16.61
N LEU A 672 6.01 -9.07 -17.40
CA LEU A 672 4.61 -9.29 -17.03
C LEU A 672 4.41 -10.66 -16.40
N GLU A 673 4.93 -11.71 -17.04
CA GLU A 673 4.87 -13.10 -16.58
C GLU A 673 5.88 -13.99 -17.33
N VAL A 674 6.15 -15.16 -16.76
CA VAL A 674 6.86 -16.27 -17.40
C VAL A 674 5.92 -17.46 -17.44
N THR A 675 5.84 -18.13 -18.60
CA THR A 675 4.96 -19.28 -18.83
C THR A 675 5.80 -20.50 -19.16
N TYR A 676 5.61 -21.61 -18.44
CA TYR A 676 6.19 -22.90 -18.83
C TYR A 676 5.42 -23.44 -20.04
N CYS A 677 6.11 -24.22 -20.90
CA CYS A 677 5.52 -24.86 -22.08
C CYS A 677 4.55 -23.91 -22.84
N PRO A 678 5.02 -22.72 -23.26
CA PRO A 678 4.15 -21.69 -23.82
C PRO A 678 3.40 -22.20 -25.06
N ASP A 679 2.24 -21.62 -25.33
CA ASP A 679 1.55 -21.84 -26.60
C ASP A 679 2.44 -21.35 -27.76
N CYS A 680 2.95 -22.31 -28.52
CA CYS A 680 3.82 -22.09 -29.67
C CYS A 680 3.10 -22.12 -31.02
N THR A 681 1.77 -22.11 -31.05
CA THR A 681 0.98 -22.16 -32.28
C THR A 681 1.39 -21.06 -33.26
N ARG A 682 1.72 -19.86 -32.78
CA ARG A 682 2.20 -18.77 -33.65
C ARG A 682 3.50 -19.10 -34.35
N GLY A 683 4.48 -19.65 -33.61
CA GLY A 683 5.77 -20.06 -34.18
C GLY A 683 5.67 -21.19 -35.19
N PHE A 684 4.61 -21.99 -35.11
CA PHE A 684 4.32 -23.08 -36.04
C PHE A 684 3.39 -22.68 -37.21
N THR A 685 2.64 -21.57 -37.10
CA THR A 685 1.61 -21.19 -38.08
C THR A 685 2.02 -20.04 -38.98
N PHE A 686 2.71 -19.03 -38.46
CA PHE A 686 3.02 -17.81 -39.19
C PHE A 686 4.48 -17.75 -39.60
N GLU A 687 4.74 -17.30 -40.84
CA GLU A 687 6.09 -16.98 -41.28
C GLU A 687 6.68 -15.88 -40.40
N MET A 688 7.86 -16.14 -39.84
CA MET A 688 8.55 -15.21 -38.95
C MET A 688 9.85 -14.74 -39.61
N THR A 689 10.31 -13.56 -39.23
CA THR A 689 11.60 -13.05 -39.70
C THR A 689 12.55 -12.87 -38.53
N ARG A 690 13.81 -13.21 -38.77
CA ARG A 690 14.89 -13.11 -37.78
C ARG A 690 15.29 -11.64 -37.58
N LEU A 691 15.46 -11.24 -36.32
CA LEU A 691 15.86 -9.89 -35.93
C LEU A 691 17.24 -9.49 -36.46
N SER A 692 18.18 -10.43 -36.50
CA SER A 692 19.59 -10.12 -36.78
C SER A 692 19.88 -9.78 -38.24
N ASP A 693 19.17 -10.40 -39.20
CA ASP A 693 19.46 -10.26 -40.62
C ASP A 693 18.22 -10.29 -41.54
N GLY A 694 17.01 -10.39 -40.98
CA GLY A 694 15.78 -10.45 -41.75
C GLY A 694 15.50 -11.77 -42.45
N ALA A 695 16.28 -12.82 -42.18
CA ALA A 695 16.04 -14.13 -42.78
C ALA A 695 14.66 -14.69 -42.38
N ILE A 696 13.96 -15.28 -43.35
CA ILE A 696 12.69 -15.97 -43.11
C ILE A 696 12.95 -17.26 -42.33
N ILE A 697 12.20 -17.44 -41.25
CA ILE A 697 12.16 -18.66 -40.44
C ILE A 697 10.93 -19.45 -40.87
N ASP A 698 11.16 -20.61 -41.49
CA ASP A 698 10.09 -21.55 -41.84
C ASP A 698 9.38 -22.01 -40.55
N PRO A 699 8.04 -21.83 -40.43
CA PRO A 699 7.29 -22.26 -39.25
C PRO A 699 7.44 -23.76 -38.95
N LYS A 700 7.66 -24.59 -39.98
CA LYS A 700 7.88 -26.03 -39.80
C LYS A 700 9.23 -26.34 -39.15
N GLU A 701 10.19 -25.43 -39.24
CA GLU A 701 11.52 -25.56 -38.63
C GLU A 701 11.55 -25.14 -37.17
N PHE A 702 10.44 -24.61 -36.62
CA PHE A 702 10.39 -24.07 -35.26
C PHE A 702 10.79 -25.11 -34.21
N TYR A 703 10.13 -26.28 -34.18
CA TYR A 703 10.47 -27.34 -33.23
C TYR A 703 11.81 -28.02 -33.55
N ASN A 704 12.21 -28.10 -34.83
CA ASN A 704 13.54 -28.58 -35.22
C ASN A 704 14.65 -27.70 -34.63
N THR A 705 14.42 -26.39 -34.60
CA THR A 705 15.33 -25.39 -34.02
C THR A 705 15.38 -25.52 -32.50
N ILE A 706 14.22 -25.62 -31.83
CA ILE A 706 14.15 -25.79 -30.37
C ILE A 706 14.90 -27.05 -29.93
N PHE A 707 14.60 -28.19 -30.54
CA PHE A 707 15.24 -29.46 -30.17
C PHE A 707 16.73 -29.48 -30.56
N GLY A 708 17.10 -28.87 -31.68
CA GLY A 708 18.50 -28.70 -32.07
C GLY A 708 19.30 -27.92 -31.02
N CYS A 709 18.75 -26.80 -30.55
CA CYS A 709 19.38 -26.02 -29.48
C CYS A 709 19.42 -26.77 -28.16
N LEU A 710 18.26 -27.26 -27.73
CA LEU A 710 18.12 -27.90 -26.43
C LEU A 710 18.90 -29.20 -26.35
N PHE A 711 19.10 -30.00 -27.40
CA PHE A 711 19.66 -31.35 -27.27
C PHE A 711 20.89 -31.65 -28.13
N LEU A 712 21.14 -30.86 -29.19
CA LEU A 712 22.23 -31.08 -30.14
C LEU A 712 23.29 -29.97 -30.13
N ASP A 713 23.17 -28.99 -29.22
CA ASP A 713 24.11 -27.86 -29.08
C ASP A 713 24.14 -26.89 -30.27
N GLU A 714 23.04 -26.82 -31.02
CA GLU A 714 22.90 -25.91 -32.17
C GLU A 714 22.44 -24.51 -31.74
N ARG A 715 22.86 -23.48 -32.49
CA ARG A 715 22.48 -22.08 -32.23
C ARG A 715 21.76 -21.43 -33.40
N LYS A 716 21.06 -22.23 -34.22
CA LYS A 716 20.27 -21.71 -35.35
C LYS A 716 19.10 -20.90 -34.78
N ASN A 717 18.91 -19.66 -35.24
CA ASN A 717 17.80 -18.76 -34.89
C ASN A 717 17.61 -18.48 -33.38
N VAL A 718 18.66 -18.66 -32.59
CA VAL A 718 18.68 -18.38 -31.16
C VAL A 718 20.00 -17.73 -30.77
N THR A 719 19.95 -16.79 -29.85
CA THR A 719 21.11 -16.09 -29.31
C THR A 719 21.31 -16.49 -27.85
N SER A 720 22.54 -16.81 -27.47
CA SER A 720 22.91 -17.04 -26.07
C SER A 720 22.72 -15.76 -25.28
N LEU A 721 22.12 -15.83 -24.10
CA LEU A 721 22.04 -14.67 -23.21
C LEU A 721 23.40 -14.28 -22.63
N TYR A 722 24.47 -15.07 -22.82
CA TYR A 722 25.79 -14.80 -22.23
C TYR A 722 26.90 -14.60 -23.28
N ASP A 723 26.54 -14.50 -24.56
CA ASP A 723 27.48 -14.22 -25.66
C ASP A 723 27.71 -12.71 -25.87
#